data_AF-A0A538D6T7-F1
#
_entry.id   AF-A0A538D6T7-F1
#
_cell.length_a   1.000
_cell.length_b   1.000
_cell.length_c   1.000
_cell.angle_alpha   90.00
_cell.angle_beta   90.00
_cell.angle_gamma   90.00
#
_symmetry.space_group_name_H-M   'P 1'
#
loop_
_entity.id
_entity.type
_entity.pdbx_description
1 polymer ?
#
loop_
_entity_poly.entity_id
_entity_poly.type
_entity_poly.pdbx_seq_one_letter_code
_entity_poly.pdbx_strand_id
1 'polypeptide(L)'
;MAAVAVAPAGAGGGPAPARLGGAANETASSWFVELASPPAVKGTSKGALKAEHDAFKKNAAADGINLTERYSYDTLWNGLSVSVPVTQVAALRSVPGVKAVYPVESVSLPAYHSEDGGGANIELKNALGLTGANVAQEELGLDGTGVTIAIVDSGVDYTLPELGGCFGPGCKVRGGVDLVGDSYNATTTSPAYQPVPHPGGPPLPCDPNDSDRAEVLGAGTSNGAHGTHVAGIAAADGRGHTDEGEVVGVAPGAKLLAYKVFGCNGSTDTDVMIHAMELALADHADVLNMSIGSAFDTWPESPAAVAADNLVDAGVIVIASIGNSGANFGQLWSAGAPGVGNKVIGVASYDNTKATLPAFRVGAKLYTYTRASGSLANAPDSGSADLVATGTPTTVGDGCVNAPAPGSLTGKIALIRRGSAAPPAAPCGFYTKAINAEHAGAVGVVLYNNAAGTLNPTVTPSPAGAPPVTIPVVAITQADGLEIYDGLAENDALTWTDQVLEAPLETAGVISDFSSFGTDAELGLKPDLGGPGGQIYSTWPHQQFGGHNTISGTSMAAPHIAGLAALILQAKNKSIAPDLVRTLLMNTASPKGLNVSRDAGLEPTWRQGAGLAQVVDAVTTPAWVTPSKISLGEGSGGSAQLAITHDHELGFHVHHLRPFRRHDDRHGPLDRHGRGVSVQLRVPRRDEHRDVHVAERDRSCRTHGDCRRHHPGGGVARQKPLRRLRHPDAAGRRRHAPSPLRGLQGRLSVPAGFDRGTLRFARRVPDQSGRQ
;
A
#
# COMPACT_ATOMS: atom_id res chain seq x y z
N MET A 1 -16.63 38.03 -37.67
CA MET A 1 -15.84 37.21 -38.62
C MET A 1 -16.38 35.79 -38.60
N ALA A 2 -16.01 34.94 -39.57
CA ALA A 2 -16.81 33.76 -39.92
C ALA A 2 -16.92 32.69 -38.82
N ALA A 3 -18.13 32.17 -38.62
CA ALA A 3 -18.33 30.85 -38.04
C ALA A 3 -18.20 29.81 -39.15
N VAL A 4 -17.36 28.79 -38.96
CA VAL A 4 -17.24 27.67 -39.90
C VAL A 4 -18.23 26.59 -39.48
N ALA A 5 -19.36 26.52 -40.18
CA ALA A 5 -20.29 25.41 -40.03
C ALA A 5 -19.74 24.18 -40.76
N VAL A 6 -19.47 23.10 -40.02
CA VAL A 6 -19.14 21.79 -40.61
C VAL A 6 -20.45 21.12 -41.00
N ALA A 7 -20.62 20.82 -42.29
CA ALA A 7 -21.81 20.15 -42.80
C ALA A 7 -21.85 18.67 -42.36
N PRO A 8 -23.04 18.08 -42.12
CA PRO A 8 -23.15 16.65 -41.86
C PRO A 8 -22.71 15.86 -43.09
N ALA A 9 -21.80 14.90 -42.90
CA ALA A 9 -21.42 13.97 -43.96
C ALA A 9 -22.62 13.10 -44.35
N GLY A 10 -22.91 13.02 -45.65
CA GLY A 10 -24.06 12.27 -46.16
C GLY A 10 -23.95 10.76 -45.89
N ALA A 11 -25.09 10.12 -45.62
CA ALA A 11 -25.16 8.68 -45.39
C ALA A 11 -24.87 7.89 -46.68
N GLY A 12 -23.60 7.55 -46.90
CA GLY A 12 -23.19 6.60 -47.92
C GLY A 12 -23.61 5.18 -47.55
N GLY A 13 -24.31 4.49 -48.45
CA GLY A 13 -24.78 3.11 -48.25
C GLY A 13 -23.66 2.07 -48.28
N GLY A 14 -22.85 2.01 -47.24
CA GLY A 14 -21.92 0.89 -47.00
C GLY A 14 -22.68 -0.38 -46.58
N PRO A 15 -22.02 -1.55 -46.62
CA PRO A 15 -22.58 -2.78 -46.06
C PRO A 15 -22.87 -2.60 -44.57
N ALA A 16 -23.86 -3.33 -44.05
CA ALA A 16 -24.22 -3.28 -42.63
C ALA A 16 -22.98 -3.49 -41.74
N PRO A 17 -22.82 -2.73 -40.64
CA PRO A 17 -21.64 -2.83 -39.81
C PRO A 17 -21.47 -4.27 -39.33
N ALA A 18 -20.25 -4.80 -39.48
CA ALA A 18 -19.91 -6.11 -38.95
C ALA A 18 -20.27 -6.16 -37.46
N ARG A 19 -20.74 -7.31 -36.99
CA ARG A 19 -21.06 -7.53 -35.57
C ARG A 19 -19.92 -6.99 -34.72
N LEU A 20 -20.24 -6.17 -33.71
CA LEU A 20 -19.26 -5.67 -32.75
C LEU A 20 -18.42 -6.84 -32.26
N GLY A 21 -17.11 -6.79 -32.54
CA GLY A 21 -16.18 -7.83 -32.13
C GLY A 21 -16.26 -8.00 -30.63
N GLY A 22 -16.42 -9.24 -30.17
CA GLY A 22 -16.61 -9.49 -28.75
C GLY A 22 -15.37 -9.11 -27.98
N ALA A 23 -15.49 -8.14 -27.06
CA ALA A 23 -14.52 -7.94 -25.99
C ALA A 23 -14.67 -9.08 -24.96
N ALA A 24 -14.32 -10.29 -25.40
CA ALA A 24 -13.84 -11.37 -24.57
C ALA A 24 -12.31 -11.26 -24.58
N ASN A 25 -11.65 -11.50 -23.45
CA ASN A 25 -10.20 -11.65 -23.46
C ASN A 25 -9.89 -12.93 -24.25
N GLU A 26 -9.38 -12.80 -25.48
CA GLU A 26 -9.23 -13.91 -26.44
C GLU A 26 -8.23 -15.00 -25.97
N THR A 27 -7.55 -14.77 -24.84
CA THR A 27 -6.60 -15.71 -24.21
C THR A 27 -7.18 -16.48 -23.02
N ALA A 28 -8.38 -16.13 -22.52
CA ALA A 28 -8.94 -16.70 -21.29
C ALA A 28 -9.50 -18.12 -21.48
N SER A 29 -8.93 -19.09 -20.76
CA SER A 29 -9.30 -20.52 -20.79
C SER A 29 -10.38 -20.91 -19.75
N SER A 30 -10.56 -20.08 -18.72
CA SER A 30 -11.49 -20.28 -17.61
C SER A 30 -12.29 -19.01 -17.31
N TRP A 31 -13.51 -19.19 -16.81
CA TRP A 31 -14.53 -18.15 -16.72
C TRP A 31 -15.30 -18.26 -15.40
N PHE A 32 -15.52 -17.14 -14.73
CA PHE A 32 -16.48 -17.03 -13.64
C PHE A 32 -17.89 -16.89 -14.21
N VAL A 33 -18.84 -17.66 -13.66
CA VAL A 33 -20.27 -17.57 -13.94
C VAL A 33 -20.98 -17.15 -12.67
N GLU A 34 -21.39 -15.88 -12.62
CA GLU A 34 -22.17 -15.34 -11.50
C GLU A 34 -23.63 -15.76 -11.63
N LEU A 35 -24.25 -16.15 -10.52
CA LEU A 35 -25.66 -16.52 -10.45
C LEU A 35 -26.50 -15.41 -9.79
N ALA A 36 -27.83 -15.53 -9.84
CA ALA A 36 -28.73 -14.40 -9.59
C ALA A 36 -28.95 -14.09 -8.09
N SER A 37 -28.86 -15.10 -7.21
CA SER A 37 -29.02 -14.86 -5.76
C SER A 37 -27.81 -14.14 -5.15
N PRO A 38 -27.98 -13.34 -4.07
CA PRO A 38 -26.87 -12.92 -3.22
C PRO A 38 -26.19 -14.13 -2.54
N PRO A 39 -24.88 -14.10 -2.22
CA PRO A 39 -24.19 -15.20 -1.54
C PRO A 39 -24.60 -15.35 -0.06
N ALA A 40 -24.12 -16.39 0.64
CA ALA A 40 -24.61 -16.71 1.98
C ALA A 40 -24.35 -15.61 3.03
N VAL A 41 -23.23 -14.87 2.95
CA VAL A 41 -22.99 -13.70 3.84
C VAL A 41 -23.96 -12.52 3.59
N LYS A 42 -24.80 -12.60 2.54
CA LYS A 42 -25.90 -11.66 2.27
C LYS A 42 -27.29 -12.24 2.60
N GLY A 43 -27.36 -13.40 3.25
CA GLY A 43 -28.57 -13.95 3.84
C GLY A 43 -29.27 -15.06 3.05
N THR A 44 -28.75 -15.46 1.88
CA THR A 44 -29.29 -16.62 1.15
C THR A 44 -28.82 -17.92 1.82
N SER A 45 -29.71 -18.90 1.95
CA SER A 45 -29.32 -20.18 2.54
C SER A 45 -28.46 -21.01 1.56
N LYS A 46 -27.40 -21.66 2.06
CA LYS A 46 -26.55 -22.55 1.25
C LYS A 46 -27.33 -23.63 0.48
N GLY A 47 -28.47 -24.08 1.03
CA GLY A 47 -29.37 -25.02 0.35
C GLY A 47 -30.06 -24.44 -0.89
N ALA A 48 -30.41 -23.14 -0.87
CA ALA A 48 -30.95 -22.45 -2.05
C ALA A 48 -29.84 -22.18 -3.09
N LEU A 49 -28.66 -21.74 -2.65
CA LEU A 49 -27.50 -21.51 -3.53
C LEU A 49 -27.08 -22.81 -4.24
N LYS A 50 -26.96 -23.93 -3.50
CA LYS A 50 -26.71 -25.23 -4.12
C LYS A 50 -27.79 -25.62 -5.15
N ALA A 51 -29.07 -25.35 -4.87
CA ALA A 51 -30.13 -25.62 -5.84
C ALA A 51 -30.03 -24.74 -7.10
N GLU A 52 -29.57 -23.50 -6.97
CA GLU A 52 -29.26 -22.60 -8.09
C GLU A 52 -28.06 -23.11 -8.92
N HIS A 53 -26.98 -23.54 -8.26
CA HIS A 53 -25.81 -24.15 -8.91
C HIS A 53 -26.15 -25.44 -9.66
N ASP A 54 -26.94 -26.33 -9.04
CA ASP A 54 -27.39 -27.58 -9.65
C ASP A 54 -28.34 -27.31 -10.84
N ALA A 55 -29.20 -26.28 -10.75
CA ALA A 55 -30.06 -25.85 -11.84
C ALA A 55 -29.26 -25.24 -13.01
N PHE A 56 -28.29 -24.37 -12.73
CA PHE A 56 -27.38 -23.82 -13.74
C PHE A 56 -26.64 -24.93 -14.49
N LYS A 57 -26.01 -25.87 -13.77
CA LYS A 57 -25.27 -26.99 -14.39
C LYS A 57 -26.17 -27.88 -15.26
N LYS A 58 -27.40 -28.14 -14.81
CA LYS A 58 -28.42 -28.85 -15.59
C LYS A 58 -28.82 -28.08 -16.87
N ASN A 59 -29.01 -26.77 -16.78
CA ASN A 59 -29.41 -25.94 -17.91
C ASN A 59 -28.28 -25.85 -18.95
N ALA A 60 -27.04 -25.57 -18.53
CA ALA A 60 -25.88 -25.52 -19.41
C ALA A 60 -25.66 -26.86 -20.17
N ALA A 61 -25.85 -27.99 -19.49
CA ALA A 61 -25.78 -29.31 -20.13
C ALA A 61 -26.93 -29.56 -21.12
N ALA A 62 -28.14 -29.02 -20.88
CA ALA A 62 -29.26 -29.09 -21.81
C ALA A 62 -29.06 -28.20 -23.06
N ASP A 63 -28.38 -27.06 -22.90
CA ASP A 63 -27.95 -26.18 -24.00
C ASP A 63 -26.70 -26.70 -24.75
N GLY A 64 -26.19 -27.88 -24.37
CA GLY A 64 -25.06 -28.54 -25.04
C GLY A 64 -23.68 -27.95 -24.71
N ILE A 65 -23.58 -27.14 -23.65
CA ILE A 65 -22.34 -26.50 -23.22
C ILE A 65 -21.47 -27.53 -22.49
N ASN A 66 -20.25 -27.74 -22.99
CA ASN A 66 -19.28 -28.64 -22.36
C ASN A 66 -18.34 -27.83 -21.46
N LEU A 67 -18.62 -27.87 -20.15
CA LEU A 67 -17.85 -27.16 -19.13
C LEU A 67 -17.23 -28.13 -18.11
N THR A 68 -16.05 -27.76 -17.61
CA THR A 68 -15.42 -28.40 -16.46
C THR A 68 -15.47 -27.42 -15.28
N GLU A 69 -16.17 -27.80 -14.21
CA GLU A 69 -16.18 -27.05 -12.95
C GLU A 69 -14.78 -27.08 -12.30
N ARG A 70 -14.24 -25.90 -11.95
CA ARG A 70 -13.01 -25.74 -11.18
C ARG A 70 -13.35 -25.53 -9.70
N TYR A 71 -14.12 -24.48 -9.41
CA TYR A 71 -14.62 -24.17 -8.07
C TYR A 71 -16.11 -23.77 -8.12
N SER A 72 -16.77 -23.88 -6.96
CA SER A 72 -18.16 -23.48 -6.73
C SER A 72 -18.23 -22.72 -5.41
N TYR A 73 -18.67 -21.47 -5.46
CA TYR A 73 -18.67 -20.52 -4.35
C TYR A 73 -20.10 -20.26 -3.88
N ASP A 74 -20.33 -20.37 -2.58
CA ASP A 74 -21.64 -20.11 -1.97
C ASP A 74 -21.58 -19.12 -0.80
N THR A 75 -20.39 -18.73 -0.33
CA THR A 75 -20.22 -18.01 0.94
C THR A 75 -19.95 -16.54 0.72
N LEU A 76 -18.88 -16.20 -0.01
CA LEU A 76 -18.47 -14.81 -0.30
C LEU A 76 -18.94 -14.31 -1.67
N TRP A 77 -19.15 -15.22 -2.61
CA TRP A 77 -19.65 -14.96 -3.96
C TRP A 77 -20.62 -16.09 -4.35
N ASN A 78 -21.54 -15.87 -5.30
CA ASN A 78 -22.52 -16.86 -5.73
C ASN A 78 -22.28 -17.23 -7.19
N GLY A 79 -21.75 -18.42 -7.42
CA GLY A 79 -21.42 -18.86 -8.77
C GLY A 79 -20.34 -19.93 -8.82
N LEU A 80 -19.84 -20.17 -10.04
CA LEU A 80 -18.84 -21.19 -10.31
C LEU A 80 -17.71 -20.60 -11.16
N SER A 81 -16.49 -21.10 -10.99
CA SER A 81 -15.46 -20.96 -12.03
C SER A 81 -15.44 -22.22 -12.88
N VAL A 82 -15.40 -22.05 -14.20
CA VAL A 82 -15.51 -23.15 -15.17
C VAL A 82 -14.49 -22.99 -16.30
N SER A 83 -13.86 -24.08 -16.73
CA SER A 83 -13.17 -24.14 -18.01
C SER A 83 -14.18 -24.49 -19.10
N VAL A 84 -14.20 -23.69 -20.18
CA VAL A 84 -15.13 -23.84 -21.31
C VAL A 84 -14.47 -23.23 -22.56
N PRO A 85 -14.69 -23.80 -23.77
CA PRO A 85 -14.17 -23.19 -24.99
C PRO A 85 -14.70 -21.76 -25.20
N VAL A 86 -13.83 -20.83 -25.59
CA VAL A 86 -14.17 -19.41 -25.83
C VAL A 86 -15.38 -19.25 -26.77
N THR A 87 -15.52 -20.17 -27.74
CA THR A 87 -16.65 -20.23 -28.69
C THR A 87 -18.02 -20.48 -28.04
N GLN A 88 -18.07 -21.02 -26.82
CA GLN A 88 -19.32 -21.29 -26.08
C GLN A 88 -19.64 -20.22 -25.02
N VAL A 89 -18.76 -19.25 -24.74
CA VAL A 89 -18.97 -18.22 -23.72
C VAL A 89 -20.21 -17.35 -23.98
N ALA A 90 -20.57 -17.14 -25.24
CA ALA A 90 -21.80 -16.45 -25.62
C ALA A 90 -23.07 -17.28 -25.30
N ALA A 91 -23.00 -18.61 -25.41
CA ALA A 91 -24.09 -19.51 -24.98
C ALA A 91 -24.16 -19.56 -23.45
N LEU A 92 -23.01 -19.61 -22.76
CA LEU A 92 -22.91 -19.60 -21.31
C LEU A 92 -23.59 -18.37 -20.67
N ARG A 93 -23.41 -17.19 -21.27
CA ARG A 93 -24.11 -15.94 -20.91
C ARG A 93 -25.63 -15.96 -21.14
N SER A 94 -26.15 -16.98 -21.84
CA SER A 94 -27.57 -17.14 -22.16
C SER A 94 -28.27 -18.20 -21.29
N VAL A 95 -27.53 -18.95 -20.47
CA VAL A 95 -28.07 -20.03 -19.62
C VAL A 95 -29.00 -19.45 -18.54
N PRO A 96 -30.24 -19.95 -18.38
CA PRO A 96 -31.15 -19.45 -17.36
C PRO A 96 -30.58 -19.59 -15.94
N GLY A 97 -30.49 -18.45 -15.24
CA GLY A 97 -29.90 -18.31 -13.90
C GLY A 97 -28.60 -17.51 -13.86
N VAL A 98 -27.92 -17.34 -15.00
CA VAL A 98 -26.67 -16.57 -15.09
C VAL A 98 -26.94 -15.07 -15.02
N LYS A 99 -26.26 -14.39 -14.10
CA LYS A 99 -26.26 -12.93 -13.93
C LYS A 99 -25.19 -12.26 -14.78
N ALA A 100 -23.97 -12.79 -14.77
CA ALA A 100 -22.82 -12.26 -15.50
C ALA A 100 -21.77 -13.36 -15.76
N VAL A 101 -20.88 -13.13 -16.74
CA VAL A 101 -19.75 -14.04 -17.03
C VAL A 101 -18.48 -13.23 -17.27
N TYR A 102 -17.49 -13.43 -16.39
CA TYR A 102 -16.20 -12.75 -16.34
C TYR A 102 -15.07 -13.73 -16.71
N PRO A 103 -13.93 -13.28 -17.26
CA PRO A 103 -12.75 -14.14 -17.32
C PRO A 103 -12.26 -14.49 -15.90
N VAL A 104 -11.64 -15.66 -15.73
CA VAL A 104 -10.69 -15.87 -14.63
C VAL A 104 -9.35 -15.26 -15.08
N GLU A 105 -8.72 -14.48 -14.20
CA GLU A 105 -7.44 -13.82 -14.52
C GLU A 105 -6.27 -14.53 -13.83
N SER A 106 -5.18 -14.73 -14.58
CA SER A 106 -3.92 -15.21 -14.04
C SER A 106 -3.15 -14.05 -13.43
N VAL A 107 -2.93 -14.09 -12.12
CA VAL A 107 -2.14 -13.12 -11.36
C VAL A 107 -0.73 -13.67 -11.16
N SER A 108 0.28 -12.96 -11.66
CA SER A 108 1.68 -13.28 -11.36
C SER A 108 2.05 -12.87 -9.94
N LEU A 109 2.98 -13.59 -9.31
CA LEU A 109 3.68 -13.12 -8.12
C LEU A 109 4.32 -11.75 -8.42
N PRO A 110 4.17 -10.74 -7.54
CA PRO A 110 4.68 -9.40 -7.81
C PRO A 110 6.19 -9.42 -8.06
N ALA A 111 6.64 -8.73 -9.11
CA ALA A 111 8.06 -8.48 -9.29
C ALA A 111 8.57 -7.64 -8.12
N TYR A 112 9.58 -8.15 -7.43
CA TYR A 112 10.31 -7.51 -6.35
C TYR A 112 11.80 -7.45 -6.70
N HIS A 113 12.53 -6.56 -6.04
CA HIS A 113 13.99 -6.52 -6.08
C HIS A 113 14.51 -7.00 -4.72
N SER A 114 15.38 -8.01 -4.74
CA SER A 114 16.26 -8.31 -3.60
C SER A 114 17.35 -7.25 -3.56
N GLU A 115 17.45 -6.55 -2.44
CA GLU A 115 18.51 -5.57 -2.20
C GLU A 115 19.64 -6.28 -1.46
N ASP A 116 20.69 -6.70 -2.19
CA ASP A 116 21.84 -7.42 -1.63
C ASP A 116 22.66 -6.53 -0.66
N GLY A 117 22.21 -6.46 0.59
CA GLY A 117 22.88 -5.81 1.72
C GLY A 117 22.44 -6.46 3.04
N GLY A 118 23.35 -7.18 3.71
CA GLY A 118 23.09 -7.98 4.92
C GLY A 118 22.83 -7.15 6.20
N GLY A 119 21.80 -6.31 6.21
CA GLY A 119 21.45 -5.42 7.32
C GLY A 119 20.36 -5.92 8.26
N ALA A 120 20.72 -6.80 9.18
CA ALA A 120 19.78 -7.44 10.11
C ALA A 120 18.89 -6.46 10.90
N ASN A 121 17.56 -6.68 10.86
CA ASN A 121 16.51 -6.19 11.77
C ASN A 121 16.30 -4.65 11.86
N ILE A 122 17.37 -3.84 11.74
CA ILE A 122 17.37 -2.37 11.82
C ILE A 122 16.40 -1.74 10.82
N GLU A 123 16.30 -2.27 9.60
CA GLU A 123 15.36 -1.78 8.60
C GLU A 123 13.90 -1.99 9.05
N LEU A 124 13.55 -3.17 9.58
CA LEU A 124 12.20 -3.39 10.10
C LEU A 124 11.92 -2.51 11.31
N LYS A 125 12.88 -2.33 12.22
CA LYS A 125 12.77 -1.36 13.35
C LYS A 125 12.50 0.07 12.86
N ASN A 126 13.19 0.52 11.81
CA ASN A 126 12.96 1.82 11.18
C ASN A 126 11.55 1.92 10.55
N ALA A 127 11.04 0.83 9.95
CA ALA A 127 9.67 0.73 9.44
C ALA A 127 8.60 0.70 10.56
N LEU A 128 8.83 -0.02 11.66
CA LEU A 128 7.98 0.03 12.86
C LEU A 128 7.88 1.47 13.38
N GLY A 129 9.03 2.15 13.48
CA GLY A 129 9.15 3.56 13.87
C GLY A 129 8.35 4.54 12.98
N LEU A 130 8.34 4.34 11.66
CA LEU A 130 7.58 5.18 10.71
C LEU A 130 6.07 5.23 10.99
N THR A 131 5.52 4.21 11.64
CA THR A 131 4.09 4.07 11.93
C THR A 131 3.74 4.15 13.41
N GLY A 132 4.75 4.23 14.29
CA GLY A 132 4.60 4.13 15.74
C GLY A 132 4.29 2.72 16.25
N ALA A 133 4.53 1.68 15.45
CA ALA A 133 4.27 0.29 15.84
C ALA A 133 5.16 -0.16 17.00
N ASN A 134 6.44 0.27 17.02
CA ASN A 134 7.33 0.02 18.14
C ASN A 134 6.81 0.68 19.43
N VAL A 135 6.32 1.93 19.37
CA VAL A 135 5.73 2.63 20.52
C VAL A 135 4.46 1.92 21.01
N ALA A 136 3.64 1.39 20.10
CA ALA A 136 2.49 0.58 20.48
C ALA A 136 2.89 -0.73 21.20
N GLN A 137 3.96 -1.41 20.75
CA GLN A 137 4.50 -2.60 21.42
C GLN A 137 5.15 -2.27 22.78
N GLU A 138 6.05 -1.30 22.81
CA GLU A 138 6.95 -0.99 23.93
C GLU A 138 6.28 -0.15 25.03
N GLU A 139 5.49 0.87 24.67
CA GLU A 139 4.88 1.81 25.62
C GLU A 139 3.40 1.50 25.92
N LEU A 140 2.65 0.96 24.94
CA LEU A 140 1.21 0.63 25.12
C LEU A 140 0.94 -0.85 25.41
N GLY A 141 1.94 -1.73 25.28
CA GLY A 141 1.79 -3.17 25.49
C GLY A 141 0.93 -3.88 24.43
N LEU A 142 0.84 -3.31 23.22
CA LEU A 142 0.04 -3.81 22.11
C LEU A 142 0.92 -4.60 21.14
N ASP A 143 0.68 -5.90 21.05
CA ASP A 143 1.40 -6.84 20.19
C ASP A 143 0.50 -7.68 19.27
N GLY A 144 -0.82 -7.48 19.29
CA GLY A 144 -1.80 -8.26 18.54
C GLY A 144 -2.23 -9.58 19.20
N THR A 145 -1.84 -9.83 20.46
CA THR A 145 -2.29 -11.03 21.20
C THR A 145 -3.81 -11.17 21.18
N GLY A 146 -4.28 -12.35 20.75
CA GLY A 146 -5.70 -12.69 20.61
C GLY A 146 -6.28 -12.47 19.21
N VAL A 147 -5.52 -11.90 18.28
CA VAL A 147 -5.88 -11.71 16.86
C VAL A 147 -5.25 -12.81 16.00
N THR A 148 -5.95 -13.23 14.95
CA THR A 148 -5.42 -14.05 13.85
C THR A 148 -5.36 -13.23 12.56
N ILE A 149 -4.18 -13.18 11.94
CA ILE A 149 -3.98 -12.65 10.59
C ILE A 149 -3.87 -13.84 9.62
N ALA A 150 -4.69 -13.87 8.57
CA ALA A 150 -4.53 -14.78 7.44
C ALA A 150 -3.60 -14.17 6.39
N ILE A 151 -2.69 -14.99 5.86
CA ILE A 151 -1.77 -14.66 4.76
C ILE A 151 -2.18 -15.51 3.55
N VAL A 152 -2.60 -14.87 2.46
CA VAL A 152 -2.85 -15.53 1.16
C VAL A 152 -1.72 -15.15 0.21
N ASP A 153 -0.79 -16.09 -0.02
CA ASP A 153 0.48 -15.84 -0.71
C ASP A 153 1.11 -17.16 -1.24
N SER A 154 2.43 -17.23 -1.31
CA SER A 154 3.24 -18.30 -1.92
C SER A 154 3.68 -19.41 -0.95
N GLY A 155 3.27 -19.32 0.32
CA GLY A 155 3.67 -20.23 1.39
C GLY A 155 4.45 -19.51 2.49
N VAL A 156 4.52 -20.12 3.67
CA VAL A 156 5.13 -19.54 4.88
C VAL A 156 6.05 -20.58 5.52
N ASP A 157 7.35 -20.29 5.61
CA ASP A 157 8.30 -21.16 6.32
C ASP A 157 8.10 -21.06 7.83
N TYR A 158 7.08 -21.75 8.33
CA TYR A 158 6.77 -21.87 9.75
C TYR A 158 7.84 -22.64 10.55
N THR A 159 8.91 -23.14 9.92
CA THR A 159 10.03 -23.78 10.62
C THR A 159 11.03 -22.76 11.18
N LEU A 160 10.98 -21.51 10.71
CA LEU A 160 11.72 -20.39 11.31
C LEU A 160 11.34 -20.18 12.79
N PRO A 161 12.30 -19.85 13.67
CA PRO A 161 12.01 -19.69 15.10
C PRO A 161 11.00 -18.57 15.38
N GLU A 162 11.11 -17.41 14.72
CA GLU A 162 10.16 -16.29 14.92
C GLU A 162 8.77 -16.55 14.30
N LEU A 163 8.66 -17.52 13.39
CA LEU A 163 7.39 -18.05 12.89
C LEU A 163 6.93 -19.30 13.68
N GLY A 164 7.57 -19.54 14.83
CA GLY A 164 7.19 -20.47 15.88
C GLY A 164 7.71 -21.91 15.75
N GLY A 165 8.53 -22.20 14.73
CA GLY A 165 9.15 -23.52 14.52
C GLY A 165 8.18 -24.69 14.29
N CYS A 166 6.87 -24.45 14.16
CA CYS A 166 5.86 -25.50 14.01
C CYS A 166 4.55 -25.01 13.37
N PHE A 167 3.73 -25.97 12.94
CA PHE A 167 2.43 -25.74 12.29
C PHE A 167 1.29 -26.47 13.02
N GLY A 168 0.13 -25.82 13.13
CA GLY A 168 -1.09 -26.37 13.71
C GLY A 168 -1.55 -25.66 14.99
N PRO A 169 -2.69 -26.06 15.61
CA PRO A 169 -3.48 -25.16 16.46
C PRO A 169 -2.80 -24.51 17.68
N GLY A 170 -1.73 -25.10 18.24
CA GLY A 170 -0.94 -24.49 19.32
C GLY A 170 0.17 -23.54 18.83
N CYS A 171 0.64 -23.75 17.60
CA CYS A 171 1.78 -23.06 17.00
C CYS A 171 1.47 -21.60 16.64
N LYS A 172 2.50 -20.86 16.22
CA LYS A 172 2.39 -19.48 15.75
C LYS A 172 1.58 -19.40 14.45
N VAL A 173 1.93 -20.23 13.46
CA VAL A 173 1.07 -20.54 12.31
C VAL A 173 0.10 -21.65 12.71
N ARG A 174 -1.15 -21.26 13.03
CA ARG A 174 -2.14 -22.13 13.68
C ARG A 174 -2.90 -23.07 12.74
N GLY A 175 -2.77 -22.89 11.43
CA GLY A 175 -3.48 -23.64 10.41
C GLY A 175 -3.35 -22.99 9.02
N GLY A 176 -4.16 -23.47 8.07
CA GLY A 176 -4.05 -23.13 6.65
C GLY A 176 -3.75 -24.36 5.79
N VAL A 177 -3.49 -24.17 4.50
CA VAL A 177 -3.35 -25.27 3.52
C VAL A 177 -2.63 -24.79 2.24
N ASP A 178 -1.89 -25.69 1.59
CA ASP A 178 -1.47 -25.49 0.19
C ASP A 178 -2.64 -25.86 -0.74
N LEU A 179 -3.17 -24.87 -1.45
CA LEU A 179 -4.32 -25.05 -2.34
C LEU A 179 -3.94 -25.52 -3.75
N VAL A 180 -2.68 -25.42 -4.15
CA VAL A 180 -2.27 -25.51 -5.55
C VAL A 180 -1.10 -26.45 -5.83
N GLY A 181 -0.19 -26.61 -4.87
CA GLY A 181 1.03 -27.39 -5.03
C GLY A 181 2.11 -26.71 -5.88
N ASP A 182 3.35 -27.14 -5.68
CA ASP A 182 4.57 -26.56 -6.27
C ASP A 182 4.55 -26.47 -7.81
N SER A 183 3.83 -27.38 -8.48
CA SER A 183 3.71 -27.41 -9.94
C SER A 183 2.87 -26.27 -10.53
N TYR A 184 2.08 -25.55 -9.74
CA TYR A 184 1.04 -24.66 -10.26
C TYR A 184 1.58 -23.42 -10.96
N ASN A 185 0.96 -23.09 -12.09
CA ASN A 185 1.29 -21.94 -12.92
C ASN A 185 0.13 -21.64 -13.88
N ALA A 186 -0.58 -20.54 -13.64
CA ALA A 186 -1.70 -20.07 -14.46
C ALA A 186 -1.27 -19.33 -15.75
N THR A 187 0.03 -19.04 -15.92
CA THR A 187 0.55 -18.21 -17.01
C THR A 187 0.52 -18.98 -18.33
N THR A 188 -0.51 -18.74 -19.16
CA THR A 188 -0.79 -19.45 -20.42
C THR A 188 0.32 -19.40 -21.47
N THR A 189 1.26 -18.44 -21.36
CA THR A 189 2.43 -18.28 -22.23
C THR A 189 3.70 -18.96 -21.69
N SER A 190 3.66 -19.52 -20.48
CA SER A 190 4.81 -20.16 -19.84
C SER A 190 5.02 -21.60 -20.34
N PRO A 191 6.26 -22.03 -20.64
CA PRO A 191 6.57 -23.45 -20.87
C PRO A 191 6.20 -24.36 -19.70
N ALA A 192 6.09 -23.81 -18.48
CA ALA A 192 5.70 -24.51 -17.26
C ALA A 192 4.20 -24.34 -16.93
N TYR A 193 3.34 -23.95 -17.88
CA TYR A 193 1.90 -23.75 -17.66
C TYR A 193 1.21 -25.02 -17.13
N GLN A 194 0.63 -24.90 -15.95
CA GLN A 194 -0.08 -25.96 -15.24
C GLN A 194 -1.17 -25.31 -14.35
N PRO A 195 -2.36 -25.05 -14.90
CA PRO A 195 -3.47 -24.39 -14.19
C PRO A 195 -4.32 -25.38 -13.37
N VAL A 196 -3.86 -26.62 -13.18
CA VAL A 196 -4.57 -27.66 -12.41
C VAL A 196 -3.97 -27.73 -11.01
N PRO A 197 -4.76 -27.49 -9.93
CA PRO A 197 -4.29 -27.62 -8.56
C PRO A 197 -3.89 -29.06 -8.20
N HIS A 198 -2.72 -29.21 -7.60
CA HIS A 198 -2.22 -30.46 -7.01
C HIS A 198 -1.85 -30.24 -5.52
N PRO A 199 -2.82 -29.89 -4.65
CA PRO A 199 -2.58 -29.59 -3.23
C PRO A 199 -1.90 -30.77 -2.51
N GLY A 200 -0.72 -30.52 -1.94
CA GLY A 200 0.19 -31.57 -1.46
C GLY A 200 0.33 -31.71 0.06
N GLY A 201 -0.04 -30.70 0.85
CA GLY A 201 0.19 -30.72 2.30
C GLY A 201 0.08 -29.36 3.00
N PRO A 202 0.87 -29.14 4.07
CA PRO A 202 0.98 -27.83 4.74
C PRO A 202 1.42 -26.71 3.78
N PRO A 203 1.11 -25.44 4.08
CA PRO A 203 1.37 -24.28 3.24
C PRO A 203 2.84 -23.82 3.26
N LEU A 204 3.78 -24.75 3.09
CA LEU A 204 5.22 -24.45 2.99
C LEU A 204 5.55 -23.76 1.65
N PRO A 205 6.53 -22.83 1.64
CA PRO A 205 7.11 -22.30 0.41
C PRO A 205 7.86 -23.40 -0.36
N CYS A 206 8.20 -23.12 -1.62
CA CYS A 206 8.98 -24.05 -2.43
C CYS A 206 10.39 -24.26 -1.86
N ASP A 207 10.80 -25.53 -1.68
CA ASP A 207 12.17 -25.87 -1.27
C ASP A 207 13.14 -25.67 -2.46
N PRO A 208 14.18 -24.82 -2.35
CA PRO A 208 15.17 -24.63 -3.41
C PRO A 208 16.12 -25.82 -3.62
N ASN A 209 16.18 -26.78 -2.68
CA ASN A 209 17.11 -27.91 -2.72
C ASN A 209 16.46 -29.22 -3.23
N ASP A 210 15.18 -29.20 -3.54
CA ASP A 210 14.45 -30.37 -4.05
C ASP A 210 14.90 -30.69 -5.48
N SER A 211 15.71 -31.74 -5.63
CA SER A 211 16.33 -32.10 -6.91
C SER A 211 15.32 -32.53 -7.97
N ASP A 212 14.14 -33.02 -7.57
CA ASP A 212 13.05 -33.36 -8.50
C ASP A 212 12.27 -32.11 -8.95
N ARG A 213 12.63 -30.92 -8.45
CA ARG A 213 12.04 -29.61 -8.80
C ARG A 213 13.04 -28.61 -9.36
N ALA A 214 14.34 -28.90 -9.32
CA ALA A 214 15.41 -28.01 -9.75
C ALA A 214 15.55 -27.80 -11.27
N GLU A 215 14.88 -28.61 -12.12
CA GLU A 215 15.08 -28.58 -13.58
C GLU A 215 14.23 -27.51 -14.32
N VAL A 216 13.36 -26.76 -13.63
CA VAL A 216 12.45 -25.79 -14.26
C VAL A 216 12.79 -24.34 -13.84
N LEU A 217 13.55 -23.69 -14.71
CA LEU A 217 14.03 -22.29 -14.66
C LEU A 217 15.14 -22.01 -13.64
N GLY A 218 16.07 -21.12 -14.03
CA GLY A 218 17.32 -20.82 -13.29
C GLY A 218 17.13 -19.95 -12.05
N ALA A 219 16.35 -20.44 -11.08
CA ALA A 219 15.96 -19.71 -9.87
C ALA A 219 17.06 -19.67 -8.80
N GLY A 220 18.07 -18.82 -9.02
CA GLY A 220 18.84 -18.22 -7.91
C GLY A 220 18.01 -17.18 -7.12
N THR A 221 16.78 -16.90 -7.55
CA THR A 221 15.84 -15.92 -7.00
C THR A 221 14.46 -16.57 -6.85
N SER A 222 13.90 -16.53 -5.66
CA SER A 222 12.87 -17.48 -5.22
C SER A 222 11.48 -16.87 -5.15
N ASN A 223 10.74 -16.95 -6.27
CA ASN A 223 9.34 -16.53 -6.34
C ASN A 223 8.46 -17.18 -5.25
N GLY A 224 8.73 -18.44 -4.89
CA GLY A 224 8.02 -19.17 -3.82
C GLY A 224 8.30 -18.72 -2.38
N ALA A 225 9.19 -17.74 -2.14
CA ALA A 225 9.59 -17.31 -0.79
C ALA A 225 8.78 -16.12 -0.23
N HIS A 226 8.13 -15.35 -1.11
CA HIS A 226 7.52 -14.04 -0.83
C HIS A 226 6.54 -14.06 0.37
N GLY A 227 5.74 -15.12 0.51
CA GLY A 227 4.77 -15.26 1.60
C GLY A 227 5.41 -15.40 3.00
N THR A 228 6.64 -15.89 3.07
CA THR A 228 7.41 -15.97 4.31
C THR A 228 7.86 -14.57 4.75
N HIS A 229 8.24 -13.71 3.81
CA HIS A 229 8.59 -12.30 4.07
C HIS A 229 7.40 -11.50 4.56
N VAL A 230 6.26 -11.67 3.87
CA VAL A 230 4.95 -11.09 4.19
C VAL A 230 4.46 -11.51 5.58
N ALA A 231 4.58 -12.80 5.93
CA ALA A 231 4.23 -13.31 7.25
C ALA A 231 5.09 -12.69 8.38
N GLY A 232 6.38 -12.48 8.12
CA GLY A 232 7.30 -11.87 9.08
C GLY A 232 6.97 -10.41 9.40
N ILE A 233 6.72 -9.58 8.38
CA ILE A 233 6.35 -8.18 8.56
C ILE A 233 5.05 -8.08 9.38
N ALA A 234 4.07 -8.92 9.07
CA ALA A 234 2.80 -8.93 9.79
C ALA A 234 2.99 -9.30 11.27
N ALA A 235 3.70 -10.40 11.57
CA ALA A 235 3.64 -11.01 12.89
C ALA A 235 4.84 -11.87 13.33
N ALA A 236 6.04 -11.82 12.74
CA ALA A 236 7.19 -12.55 13.30
C ALA A 236 7.43 -12.20 14.78
N ASP A 237 7.77 -13.19 15.61
CA ASP A 237 7.99 -13.05 17.05
C ASP A 237 9.40 -13.46 17.49
N GLY A 238 10.43 -12.77 16.99
CA GLY A 238 11.80 -12.87 17.49
C GLY A 238 12.03 -12.26 18.89
N ARG A 239 10.97 -11.98 19.67
CA ARG A 239 11.12 -11.35 20.99
C ARG A 239 11.69 -12.35 22.00
N GLY A 240 12.78 -11.99 22.68
CA GLY A 240 13.42 -12.86 23.67
C GLY A 240 14.38 -13.88 23.07
N HIS A 241 14.45 -13.94 21.74
CA HIS A 241 15.63 -14.39 21.04
C HIS A 241 16.64 -13.22 20.98
N THR A 242 17.92 -13.50 20.70
CA THR A 242 19.03 -12.55 20.97
C THR A 242 20.10 -12.48 19.89
N ASP A 243 19.94 -13.18 18.77
CA ASP A 243 20.99 -13.29 17.75
C ASP A 243 20.82 -12.20 16.67
N GLU A 244 21.92 -11.79 16.05
CA GLU A 244 21.93 -10.70 15.06
C GLU A 244 21.29 -11.15 13.72
N GLY A 245 19.96 -11.08 13.68
CA GLY A 245 19.14 -11.43 12.51
C GLY A 245 17.64 -11.24 12.78
N GLU A 246 17.19 -11.77 13.92
CA GLU A 246 15.81 -12.21 14.13
C GLU A 246 14.75 -11.10 14.05
N VAL A 247 13.58 -11.44 13.49
CA VAL A 247 12.54 -10.49 13.05
C VAL A 247 11.47 -10.29 14.12
N VAL A 248 11.18 -9.02 14.44
CA VAL A 248 9.99 -8.65 15.22
C VAL A 248 9.04 -7.91 14.30
N GLY A 249 7.96 -8.58 13.91
CA GLY A 249 6.90 -8.03 13.06
C GLY A 249 6.08 -6.95 13.77
N VAL A 250 5.09 -6.42 13.06
CA VAL A 250 4.20 -5.37 13.59
C VAL A 250 3.29 -5.88 14.71
N ALA A 251 2.82 -7.13 14.62
CA ALA A 251 1.96 -7.77 15.63
C ALA A 251 2.54 -9.11 16.12
N PRO A 252 3.63 -9.11 16.91
CA PRO A 252 4.35 -10.33 17.28
C PRO A 252 3.54 -11.26 18.22
N GLY A 253 2.51 -10.79 18.91
CA GLY A 253 1.56 -11.62 19.66
C GLY A 253 0.44 -12.26 18.83
N ALA A 254 0.22 -11.83 17.58
CA ALA A 254 -0.84 -12.37 16.73
C ALA A 254 -0.53 -13.80 16.26
N LYS A 255 -1.58 -14.59 16.00
CA LYS A 255 -1.49 -15.90 15.34
C LYS A 255 -1.64 -15.77 13.83
N LEU A 256 -1.08 -16.71 13.08
CA LEU A 256 -1.11 -16.73 11.62
C LEU A 256 -1.96 -17.89 11.08
N LEU A 257 -2.67 -17.65 9.98
CA LEU A 257 -3.18 -18.68 9.05
C LEU A 257 -2.44 -18.49 7.72
N ALA A 258 -2.07 -19.57 7.04
CA ALA A 258 -1.31 -19.51 5.79
C ALA A 258 -2.01 -20.29 4.66
N TYR A 259 -2.43 -19.59 3.61
CA TYR A 259 -3.03 -20.19 2.41
C TYR A 259 -2.08 -19.97 1.24
N LYS A 260 -1.50 -21.06 0.76
CA LYS A 260 -0.60 -21.00 -0.40
C LYS A 260 -1.41 -21.15 -1.68
N VAL A 261 -1.33 -20.13 -2.53
CA VAL A 261 -2.05 -20.00 -3.81
C VAL A 261 -1.12 -19.98 -5.03
N PHE A 262 0.20 -19.86 -4.83
CA PHE A 262 1.20 -19.92 -5.90
C PHE A 262 1.98 -21.24 -5.89
N GLY A 263 2.23 -21.79 -7.07
CA GLY A 263 3.32 -22.75 -7.29
C GLY A 263 4.63 -22.04 -7.59
N CYS A 264 5.74 -22.80 -7.69
CA CYS A 264 7.10 -22.24 -7.74
C CYS A 264 7.37 -21.40 -9.00
N ASN A 265 6.61 -21.66 -10.07
CA ASN A 265 6.73 -20.96 -11.36
C ASN A 265 5.97 -19.63 -11.45
N GLY A 266 5.40 -19.14 -10.33
CA GLY A 266 5.21 -17.70 -10.14
C GLY A 266 3.86 -17.10 -10.54
N SER A 267 2.78 -17.88 -10.66
CA SER A 267 1.42 -17.31 -10.85
C SER A 267 0.30 -18.17 -10.26
N THR A 268 -0.84 -17.52 -10.01
CA THR A 268 -2.10 -18.11 -9.53
C THR A 268 -3.26 -17.61 -10.38
N ASP A 269 -4.46 -18.16 -10.16
CA ASP A 269 -5.70 -17.65 -10.74
C ASP A 269 -6.54 -16.91 -9.70
N THR A 270 -7.29 -15.88 -10.13
CA THR A 270 -8.24 -15.17 -9.25
C THR A 270 -9.31 -16.07 -8.64
N ASP A 271 -9.56 -17.26 -9.19
CA ASP A 271 -10.55 -18.21 -8.67
C ASP A 271 -10.02 -18.99 -7.46
N VAL A 272 -8.73 -19.37 -7.47
CA VAL A 272 -7.99 -19.84 -6.29
C VAL A 272 -8.00 -18.78 -5.18
N MET A 273 -7.80 -17.49 -5.53
CA MET A 273 -7.80 -16.39 -4.57
C MET A 273 -9.13 -16.26 -3.81
N ILE A 274 -10.28 -16.35 -4.49
CA ILE A 274 -11.60 -16.31 -3.84
C ILE A 274 -11.81 -17.53 -2.94
N HIS A 275 -11.33 -18.71 -3.33
CA HIS A 275 -11.42 -19.91 -2.48
C HIS A 275 -10.61 -19.74 -1.18
N ALA A 276 -9.42 -19.14 -1.26
CA ALA A 276 -8.62 -18.80 -0.08
C ALA A 276 -9.30 -17.77 0.84
N MET A 277 -10.04 -16.80 0.29
CA MET A 277 -10.88 -15.88 1.09
C MET A 277 -11.99 -16.61 1.85
N GLU A 278 -12.68 -17.59 1.22
CA GLU A 278 -13.73 -18.37 1.88
C GLU A 278 -13.18 -19.25 3.01
N LEU A 279 -11.96 -19.80 2.84
CA LEU A 279 -11.27 -20.55 3.90
C LEU A 279 -10.81 -19.65 5.05
N ALA A 280 -10.28 -18.46 4.78
CA ALA A 280 -9.90 -17.50 5.82
C ALA A 280 -11.10 -17.11 6.72
N LEU A 281 -12.32 -17.01 6.16
CA LEU A 281 -13.54 -16.83 6.93
C LEU A 281 -13.91 -18.08 7.76
N ALA A 282 -13.82 -19.26 7.15
CA ALA A 282 -14.15 -20.53 7.78
C ALA A 282 -13.25 -20.87 8.98
N ASP A 283 -11.94 -20.60 8.87
CA ASP A 283 -10.94 -20.80 9.92
C ASP A 283 -10.89 -19.65 10.96
N HIS A 284 -11.78 -18.66 10.83
CA HIS A 284 -11.93 -17.49 11.70
C HIS A 284 -10.67 -16.62 11.76
N ALA A 285 -10.19 -16.17 10.60
CA ALA A 285 -9.30 -15.02 10.52
C ALA A 285 -10.03 -13.73 10.97
N ASP A 286 -9.29 -12.80 11.57
CA ASP A 286 -9.82 -11.49 11.98
C ASP A 286 -9.34 -10.38 11.02
N VAL A 287 -8.14 -10.58 10.48
CA VAL A 287 -7.50 -9.77 9.44
C VAL A 287 -7.09 -10.72 8.32
N LEU A 288 -7.26 -10.31 7.06
CA LEU A 288 -6.74 -11.00 5.89
C LEU A 288 -5.77 -10.07 5.17
N ASN A 289 -4.51 -10.51 5.03
CA ASN A 289 -3.53 -9.87 4.17
C ASN A 289 -3.47 -10.57 2.81
N MET A 290 -3.54 -9.76 1.75
CA MET A 290 -3.34 -10.19 0.36
C MET A 290 -2.27 -9.32 -0.30
N SER A 291 -1.02 -9.78 -0.26
CA SER A 291 0.12 -9.15 -0.95
C SER A 291 0.18 -9.54 -2.44
N ILE A 292 -0.99 -9.51 -3.08
CA ILE A 292 -1.31 -10.08 -4.39
C ILE A 292 -2.45 -9.28 -5.01
N GLY A 293 -2.38 -9.04 -6.33
CA GLY A 293 -3.52 -8.51 -7.08
C GLY A 293 -3.29 -8.42 -8.59
N SER A 294 -4.38 -8.42 -9.37
CA SER A 294 -4.33 -8.24 -10.83
C SER A 294 -4.12 -6.76 -11.14
N ALA A 295 -2.91 -6.38 -11.55
CA ALA A 295 -2.60 -5.00 -11.90
C ALA A 295 -3.44 -4.55 -13.11
N PHE A 296 -3.98 -3.32 -13.05
CA PHE A 296 -4.96 -2.75 -13.99
C PHE A 296 -6.39 -3.34 -13.91
N ASP A 297 -6.66 -4.41 -13.15
CA ASP A 297 -8.05 -4.72 -12.75
C ASP A 297 -8.52 -3.68 -11.73
N THR A 298 -9.03 -2.59 -12.28
CA THR A 298 -9.48 -1.41 -11.53
C THR A 298 -10.96 -1.47 -11.18
N TRP A 299 -11.66 -2.58 -11.49
CA TRP A 299 -13.10 -2.72 -11.29
C TRP A 299 -13.44 -3.29 -9.90
N PRO A 300 -14.15 -2.55 -9.03
CA PRO A 300 -14.60 -3.06 -7.75
C PRO A 300 -15.73 -4.10 -7.89
N GLU A 301 -16.39 -4.19 -9.05
CA GLU A 301 -17.31 -5.27 -9.43
C GLU A 301 -16.60 -6.55 -9.92
N SER A 302 -15.27 -6.60 -10.00
CA SER A 302 -14.57 -7.84 -10.37
C SER A 302 -14.79 -8.92 -9.30
N PRO A 303 -14.91 -10.22 -9.66
CA PRO A 303 -15.29 -11.26 -8.70
C PRO A 303 -14.41 -11.33 -7.44
N ALA A 304 -13.11 -11.03 -7.58
CA ALA A 304 -12.17 -10.98 -6.46
C ALA A 304 -12.40 -9.76 -5.55
N ALA A 305 -12.67 -8.58 -6.13
CA ALA A 305 -13.01 -7.38 -5.36
C ALA A 305 -14.37 -7.52 -4.63
N VAL A 306 -15.38 -8.10 -5.29
CA VAL A 306 -16.70 -8.37 -4.70
C VAL A 306 -16.62 -9.40 -3.57
N ALA A 307 -15.86 -10.49 -3.75
CA ALA A 307 -15.65 -11.48 -2.69
C ALA A 307 -14.94 -10.87 -1.48
N ALA A 308 -13.94 -10.02 -1.71
CA ALA A 308 -13.21 -9.32 -0.65
C ALA A 308 -14.09 -8.30 0.10
N ASP A 309 -14.91 -7.50 -0.61
CA ASP A 309 -15.88 -6.59 0.04
C ASP A 309 -16.93 -7.36 0.86
N ASN A 310 -17.37 -8.52 0.39
CA ASN A 310 -18.29 -9.40 1.10
C ASN A 310 -17.64 -10.06 2.33
N LEU A 311 -16.33 -10.28 2.31
CA LEU A 311 -15.55 -10.76 3.46
C LEU A 311 -15.39 -9.67 4.53
N VAL A 312 -15.27 -8.40 4.13
CA VAL A 312 -15.33 -7.26 5.06
C VAL A 312 -16.72 -7.14 5.72
N ASP A 313 -17.81 -7.38 4.98
CA ASP A 313 -19.15 -7.45 5.56
C ASP A 313 -19.36 -8.66 6.50
N ALA A 314 -18.60 -9.75 6.29
CA ALA A 314 -18.59 -10.91 7.19
C ALA A 314 -17.80 -10.67 8.49
N GLY A 315 -17.12 -9.52 8.62
CA GLY A 315 -16.41 -9.09 9.83
C GLY A 315 -14.89 -9.20 9.80
N VAL A 316 -14.29 -9.64 8.68
CA VAL A 316 -12.83 -9.83 8.55
C VAL A 316 -12.21 -8.60 7.87
N ILE A 317 -11.14 -8.04 8.44
CA ILE A 317 -10.49 -6.86 7.89
C ILE A 317 -9.61 -7.27 6.70
N VAL A 318 -10.08 -7.04 5.47
CA VAL A 318 -9.29 -7.33 4.27
C VAL A 318 -8.37 -6.15 3.91
N ILE A 319 -7.08 -6.44 3.82
CA ILE A 319 -5.99 -5.52 3.50
C ILE A 319 -5.22 -6.09 2.32
N ALA A 320 -5.02 -5.28 1.28
CA ALA A 320 -4.38 -5.73 0.05
C ALA A 320 -3.43 -4.67 -0.54
N SER A 321 -2.33 -5.14 -1.14
CA SER A 321 -1.36 -4.32 -1.86
C SER A 321 -2.00 -3.65 -3.09
N ILE A 322 -1.81 -2.34 -3.28
CA ILE A 322 -2.44 -1.64 -4.42
C ILE A 322 -1.73 -1.89 -5.77
N GLY A 323 -0.47 -2.34 -5.75
CA GLY A 323 0.32 -2.67 -6.95
C GLY A 323 1.66 -1.92 -7.04
N ASN A 324 2.58 -2.46 -7.85
CA ASN A 324 3.96 -1.95 -8.02
C ASN A 324 4.20 -1.30 -9.40
N SER A 325 3.13 -0.87 -10.09
CA SER A 325 3.19 -0.43 -11.49
C SER A 325 3.34 1.09 -11.66
N GLY A 326 3.42 1.87 -10.59
CA GLY A 326 3.42 3.35 -10.64
C GLY A 326 4.68 4.02 -11.21
N ALA A 327 5.73 3.25 -11.51
CA ALA A 327 7.00 3.78 -12.01
C ALA A 327 6.92 4.35 -13.45
N ASN A 328 7.96 5.05 -13.88
CA ASN A 328 8.10 5.62 -15.23
C ASN A 328 7.04 6.68 -15.61
N PHE A 329 6.68 7.56 -14.67
CA PHE A 329 5.91 8.80 -14.89
C PHE A 329 4.48 8.69 -15.46
N GLY A 330 3.93 7.50 -15.76
CA GLY A 330 2.76 7.45 -16.66
C GLY A 330 1.75 6.30 -16.55
N GLN A 331 1.96 5.30 -15.69
CA GLN A 331 0.95 4.24 -15.48
C GLN A 331 -0.07 4.71 -14.43
N LEU A 332 -0.93 5.65 -14.84
CA LEU A 332 -2.14 6.02 -14.10
C LEU A 332 -3.18 4.90 -14.20
N TRP A 333 -4.09 4.80 -13.21
CA TRP A 333 -5.09 3.71 -13.14
C TRP A 333 -4.44 2.31 -13.12
N SER A 334 -3.30 2.21 -12.43
CA SER A 334 -2.47 0.99 -12.31
C SER A 334 -2.67 0.23 -11.00
N ALA A 335 -3.69 0.61 -10.23
CA ALA A 335 -4.22 -0.16 -9.12
C ALA A 335 -4.77 -1.52 -9.58
N GLY A 336 -4.99 -2.44 -8.64
CA GLY A 336 -5.48 -3.79 -8.95
C GLY A 336 -6.43 -4.39 -7.91
N ALA A 337 -7.26 -5.33 -8.33
CA ALA A 337 -8.12 -6.13 -7.46
C ALA A 337 -7.31 -7.23 -6.73
N PRO A 338 -7.63 -7.57 -5.47
CA PRO A 338 -8.78 -7.08 -4.68
C PRO A 338 -8.56 -5.70 -4.03
N GLY A 339 -7.39 -5.09 -4.15
CA GLY A 339 -7.05 -3.80 -3.54
C GLY A 339 -7.99 -2.64 -3.88
N VAL A 340 -8.66 -2.68 -5.03
CA VAL A 340 -9.69 -1.69 -5.44
C VAL A 340 -11.08 -1.89 -4.82
N GLY A 341 -11.37 -3.00 -4.13
CA GLY A 341 -12.68 -3.24 -3.48
C GLY A 341 -13.11 -2.10 -2.54
N ASN A 342 -14.39 -1.73 -2.54
CA ASN A 342 -14.93 -0.54 -1.88
C ASN A 342 -14.69 -0.50 -0.36
N LYS A 343 -14.52 -1.66 0.27
CA LYS A 343 -14.41 -1.89 1.72
C LYS A 343 -13.03 -2.42 2.11
N VAL A 344 -12.36 -3.12 1.19
CA VAL A 344 -10.94 -3.49 1.29
C VAL A 344 -10.10 -2.25 1.58
N ILE A 345 -9.08 -2.39 2.44
CA ILE A 345 -8.04 -1.38 2.62
C ILE A 345 -6.97 -1.60 1.54
N GLY A 346 -6.99 -0.77 0.49
CA GLY A 346 -5.94 -0.78 -0.55
C GLY A 346 -4.72 0.00 -0.07
N VAL A 347 -3.54 -0.62 -0.09
CA VAL A 347 -2.33 -0.12 0.60
C VAL A 347 -1.25 0.35 -0.39
N ALA A 348 -0.87 1.62 -0.27
CA ALA A 348 0.31 2.22 -0.90
C ALA A 348 1.61 1.89 -0.16
N SER A 349 2.74 1.98 -0.87
CA SER A 349 4.08 1.80 -0.31
C SER A 349 4.75 3.14 0.00
N TYR A 350 5.39 3.25 1.15
CA TYR A 350 6.29 4.33 1.52
C TYR A 350 7.71 3.78 1.73
N ASP A 351 8.73 4.55 1.37
CA ASP A 351 10.11 4.12 1.58
C ASP A 351 10.53 4.28 3.05
N ASN A 352 11.32 3.32 3.52
CA ASN A 352 11.86 3.26 4.88
C ASN A 352 12.69 4.52 5.22
N THR A 353 12.95 4.83 6.50
CA THR A 353 13.77 6.01 6.83
C THR A 353 15.24 5.85 6.45
N LYS A 354 15.71 4.60 6.42
CA LYS A 354 17.09 4.21 6.16
C LYS A 354 17.10 2.82 5.53
N ALA A 355 18.19 2.49 4.86
CA ALA A 355 18.52 1.13 4.42
C ALA A 355 19.96 0.80 4.83
N THR A 356 20.29 -0.49 4.81
CA THR A 356 21.62 -0.98 5.13
C THR A 356 22.34 -1.36 3.84
N LEU A 357 23.03 -0.38 3.27
CA LEU A 357 23.63 -0.51 1.95
C LEU A 357 25.01 -1.17 2.04
N PRO A 358 25.41 -2.01 1.07
CA PRO A 358 26.77 -2.50 0.97
C PRO A 358 27.75 -1.34 0.73
N ALA A 359 28.97 -1.49 1.23
CA ALA A 359 30.00 -0.47 1.15
C ALA A 359 31.28 -0.99 0.49
N PHE A 360 31.97 -0.09 -0.22
CA PHE A 360 33.37 -0.29 -0.61
C PHE A 360 34.25 0.69 0.15
N ARG A 361 35.55 0.42 0.17
CA ARG A 361 36.56 1.24 0.87
C ARG A 361 37.44 1.97 -0.14
N VAL A 362 37.65 3.26 0.07
CA VAL A 362 38.72 4.04 -0.60
C VAL A 362 39.55 4.71 0.48
N GLY A 363 40.85 4.42 0.49
CA GLY A 363 41.73 4.77 1.60
C GLY A 363 41.25 4.18 2.92
N ALA A 364 41.10 5.03 3.94
CA ALA A 364 40.59 4.61 5.25
C ALA A 364 39.05 4.55 5.36
N LYS A 365 38.31 5.19 4.44
CA LYS A 365 36.86 5.43 4.55
C LYS A 365 36.03 4.41 3.76
N LEU A 366 34.90 4.01 4.34
CA LEU A 366 33.85 3.24 3.67
C LEU A 366 32.82 4.18 3.03
N TYR A 367 32.32 3.80 1.87
CA TYR A 367 31.30 4.51 1.10
C TYR A 367 30.20 3.52 0.69
N THR A 368 28.96 3.82 1.08
CA THR A 368 27.77 3.03 0.70
C THR A 368 27.45 3.19 -0.77
N TYR A 369 27.05 2.09 -1.41
CA TYR A 369 26.67 2.09 -2.82
C TYR A 369 25.35 1.34 -3.06
N THR A 370 24.65 1.69 -4.13
CA THR A 370 23.58 0.88 -4.71
C THR A 370 24.10 0.17 -5.97
N ARG A 371 23.48 -0.96 -6.36
CA ARG A 371 23.89 -1.73 -7.54
C ARG A 371 23.15 -1.26 -8.79
N ALA A 372 23.78 -1.34 -9.96
CA ALA A 372 23.13 -1.00 -11.21
C ALA A 372 22.24 -2.14 -11.71
N SER A 373 20.99 -1.84 -12.01
CA SER A 373 20.07 -2.81 -12.61
C SER A 373 20.51 -3.16 -14.04
N GLY A 374 20.64 -4.45 -14.35
CA GLY A 374 20.99 -4.93 -15.70
C GLY A 374 22.48 -5.13 -16.01
N SER A 375 23.38 -5.05 -15.01
CA SER A 375 24.69 -5.72 -15.12
C SER A 375 24.54 -7.21 -14.79
N LEU A 376 25.37 -8.06 -15.38
CA LEU A 376 25.44 -9.50 -15.06
C LEU A 376 26.39 -9.84 -13.91
N ALA A 377 27.17 -8.89 -13.41
CA ALA A 377 28.11 -9.12 -12.32
C ALA A 377 27.75 -8.28 -11.08
N ASN A 378 27.66 -8.96 -9.94
CA ASN A 378 27.59 -8.33 -8.63
C ASN A 378 28.95 -7.72 -8.24
N ALA A 379 28.90 -6.69 -7.40
CA ALA A 379 30.10 -6.22 -6.70
C ALA A 379 30.68 -7.35 -5.84
N PRO A 380 32.00 -7.63 -5.89
CA PRO A 380 32.63 -8.60 -5.01
C PRO A 380 32.53 -8.22 -3.53
N ASP A 381 32.69 -9.20 -2.65
CA ASP A 381 32.82 -8.98 -1.20
C ASP A 381 34.28 -8.74 -0.76
N SER A 382 35.24 -8.84 -1.68
CA SER A 382 36.67 -8.63 -1.39
C SER A 382 37.50 -8.35 -2.65
N GLY A 383 38.75 -7.91 -2.45
CA GLY A 383 39.71 -7.59 -3.51
C GLY A 383 39.80 -6.09 -3.80
N SER A 384 40.88 -5.68 -4.46
CA SER A 384 41.20 -4.26 -4.68
C SER A 384 41.71 -4.01 -6.09
N ALA A 385 41.42 -2.82 -6.64
CA ALA A 385 41.92 -2.35 -7.93
C ALA A 385 42.01 -0.82 -7.98
N ASP A 386 42.88 -0.30 -8.84
CA ASP A 386 43.05 1.13 -9.06
C ASP A 386 41.73 1.80 -9.47
N LEU A 387 41.31 2.85 -8.78
CA LEU A 387 40.13 3.67 -9.10
C LEU A 387 40.56 4.88 -9.91
N VAL A 388 40.08 5.00 -11.15
CA VAL A 388 40.48 6.07 -12.09
C VAL A 388 39.27 6.82 -12.60
N ALA A 389 39.28 8.15 -12.47
CA ALA A 389 38.25 9.01 -13.02
C ALA A 389 38.38 9.15 -14.55
N THR A 390 37.27 8.99 -15.28
CA THR A 390 37.23 9.18 -16.75
C THR A 390 37.11 10.65 -17.19
N GLY A 391 36.82 11.52 -16.23
CA GLY A 391 36.61 12.96 -16.42
C GLY A 391 36.69 13.69 -15.08
N THR A 392 36.18 14.93 -15.03
CA THR A 392 36.19 15.78 -13.82
C THR A 392 34.78 15.92 -13.24
N PRO A 393 34.64 16.46 -12.01
CA PRO A 393 33.38 16.96 -11.43
C PRO A 393 32.54 17.91 -12.30
N THR A 394 33.08 18.44 -13.39
CA THR A 394 32.39 19.30 -14.36
C THR A 394 32.29 18.71 -15.77
N THR A 395 32.86 17.53 -16.05
CA THR A 395 32.77 16.90 -17.39
C THR A 395 31.32 16.60 -17.76
N VAL A 396 30.93 17.11 -18.93
CA VAL A 396 29.62 16.93 -19.54
C VAL A 396 29.68 15.75 -20.52
N GLY A 397 28.82 14.74 -20.32
CA GLY A 397 28.85 13.52 -21.14
C GLY A 397 30.06 12.62 -20.85
N ASP A 398 30.56 12.64 -19.61
CA ASP A 398 31.65 11.81 -19.11
C ASP A 398 31.46 10.31 -19.43
N GLY A 399 32.55 9.60 -19.75
CA GLY A 399 32.52 8.21 -20.23
C GLY A 399 31.96 7.99 -21.65
N CYS A 400 31.37 9.02 -22.31
CA CYS A 400 30.81 8.90 -23.66
C CYS A 400 31.43 9.84 -24.70
N VAL A 401 31.48 11.15 -24.41
CA VAL A 401 31.93 12.17 -25.39
C VAL A 401 33.43 12.02 -25.67
N ASN A 402 34.20 11.79 -24.61
CA ASN A 402 35.56 11.28 -24.65
C ASN A 402 35.52 9.87 -24.04
N ALA A 403 35.04 8.87 -24.79
CA ALA A 403 35.02 7.49 -24.31
C ALA A 403 36.46 7.02 -24.00
N PRO A 404 36.70 6.27 -22.90
CA PRO A 404 38.03 5.77 -22.56
C PRO A 404 38.61 4.91 -23.70
N ALA A 405 39.90 5.06 -23.99
CA ALA A 405 40.53 4.35 -25.10
C ALA A 405 40.64 2.84 -24.81
N PRO A 406 40.58 1.94 -25.82
CA PRO A 406 40.77 0.50 -25.63
C PRO A 406 42.03 0.19 -24.83
N GLY A 407 41.89 -0.60 -23.77
CA GLY A 407 42.97 -0.97 -22.84
C GLY A 407 43.39 0.10 -21.83
N SER A 408 42.89 1.34 -21.89
CA SER A 408 43.29 2.42 -20.96
C SER A 408 42.86 2.21 -19.51
N LEU A 409 41.89 1.33 -19.27
CA LEU A 409 41.38 0.98 -17.95
C LEU A 409 41.67 -0.49 -17.58
N THR A 410 42.57 -1.17 -18.29
CA THR A 410 42.91 -2.59 -18.07
C THR A 410 43.20 -2.89 -16.60
N GLY A 411 42.34 -3.68 -15.94
CA GLY A 411 42.50 -4.06 -14.54
C GLY A 411 42.09 -3.00 -13.51
N LYS A 412 41.47 -1.90 -13.95
CA LYS A 412 41.09 -0.74 -13.12
C LYS A 412 39.58 -0.59 -12.98
N ILE A 413 39.13 0.17 -11.98
CA ILE A 413 37.73 0.52 -11.76
C ILE A 413 37.51 1.97 -12.23
N ALA A 414 36.46 2.21 -13.00
CA ALA A 414 36.17 3.51 -13.59
C ALA A 414 35.26 4.35 -12.68
N LEU A 415 35.72 5.52 -12.22
CA LEU A 415 34.87 6.52 -11.57
C LEU A 415 34.30 7.45 -12.64
N ILE A 416 32.98 7.37 -12.87
CA ILE A 416 32.31 8.08 -13.98
C ILE A 416 31.15 8.92 -13.46
N ARG A 417 31.09 10.19 -13.87
CA ARG A 417 30.06 11.14 -13.46
C ARG A 417 28.74 10.94 -14.21
N ARG A 418 27.61 11.06 -13.51
CA ARG A 418 26.28 11.17 -14.13
C ARG A 418 26.17 12.40 -15.05
N GLY A 419 25.37 12.25 -16.10
CA GLY A 419 24.98 13.35 -17.00
C GLY A 419 25.37 13.11 -18.45
N SER A 420 24.58 13.74 -19.33
CA SER A 420 24.75 13.71 -20.78
C SER A 420 25.16 15.08 -21.31
N ALA A 421 25.78 15.10 -22.48
CA ALA A 421 25.82 16.31 -23.30
C ALA A 421 24.43 16.67 -23.82
N ALA A 422 24.24 17.96 -24.12
CA ALA A 422 23.03 18.47 -24.74
C ALA A 422 23.00 18.12 -26.25
N PRO A 423 21.81 18.02 -26.88
CA PRO A 423 21.69 17.89 -28.33
C PRO A 423 22.48 19.01 -29.06
N PRO A 424 23.15 18.72 -30.19
CA PRO A 424 23.01 17.52 -31.02
C PRO A 424 23.93 16.33 -30.65
N ALA A 425 24.63 16.37 -29.51
CA ALA A 425 25.45 15.22 -29.08
C ALA A 425 24.58 13.99 -28.77
N ALA A 426 25.15 12.79 -28.96
CA ALA A 426 24.48 11.53 -28.66
C ALA A 426 24.17 11.42 -27.15
N PRO A 427 23.00 10.87 -26.75
CA PRO A 427 22.61 10.77 -25.35
C PRO A 427 23.51 9.77 -24.59
N CYS A 428 24.18 10.25 -23.55
CA CYS A 428 25.11 9.47 -22.74
C CYS A 428 24.37 8.81 -21.55
N GLY A 429 23.76 7.65 -21.80
CA GLY A 429 23.09 6.83 -20.79
C GLY A 429 24.06 6.04 -19.90
N PHE A 430 23.55 5.45 -18.81
CA PHE A 430 24.38 4.66 -17.89
C PHE A 430 24.96 3.40 -18.54
N TYR A 431 24.16 2.67 -19.34
CA TYR A 431 24.63 1.56 -20.17
C TYR A 431 25.84 1.97 -21.03
N THR A 432 25.74 3.10 -21.74
CA THR A 432 26.82 3.62 -22.60
C THR A 432 28.10 3.92 -21.82
N LYS A 433 27.99 4.52 -20.62
CA LYS A 433 29.14 4.77 -19.73
C LYS A 433 29.81 3.47 -19.29
N ALA A 434 29.01 2.49 -18.86
CA ALA A 434 29.51 1.22 -18.34
C ALA A 434 30.16 0.36 -19.44
N ILE A 435 29.48 0.16 -20.57
CA ILE A 435 30.00 -0.68 -21.66
C ILE A 435 31.24 -0.05 -22.33
N ASN A 436 31.35 1.29 -22.36
CA ASN A 436 32.57 1.96 -22.83
C ASN A 436 33.77 1.72 -21.88
N ALA A 437 33.54 1.67 -20.57
CA ALA A 437 34.59 1.35 -19.61
C ALA A 437 35.01 -0.12 -19.69
N GLU A 438 34.05 -1.03 -19.84
CA GLU A 438 34.28 -2.47 -20.08
C GLU A 438 35.11 -2.71 -21.35
N HIS A 439 34.74 -2.09 -22.48
CA HIS A 439 35.53 -2.12 -23.71
C HIS A 439 36.93 -1.47 -23.59
N ALA A 440 37.14 -0.60 -22.60
CA ALA A 440 38.44 -0.04 -22.26
C ALA A 440 39.27 -0.90 -21.29
N GLY A 441 38.75 -2.06 -20.86
CA GLY A 441 39.41 -3.03 -20.00
C GLY A 441 39.13 -2.89 -18.50
N ALA A 442 38.17 -2.04 -18.11
CA ALA A 442 37.80 -1.87 -16.71
C ALA A 442 37.26 -3.17 -16.10
N VAL A 443 37.56 -3.42 -14.82
CA VAL A 443 37.06 -4.56 -14.03
C VAL A 443 35.90 -4.18 -13.11
N GLY A 444 35.42 -2.93 -13.19
CA GLY A 444 34.24 -2.43 -12.50
C GLY A 444 34.01 -0.94 -12.78
N VAL A 445 32.84 -0.43 -12.40
CA VAL A 445 32.46 0.99 -12.59
C VAL A 445 31.73 1.54 -11.36
N VAL A 446 32.15 2.73 -10.91
CA VAL A 446 31.48 3.53 -9.88
C VAL A 446 30.84 4.75 -10.56
N LEU A 447 29.50 4.79 -10.58
CA LEU A 447 28.72 5.90 -11.12
C LEU A 447 28.35 6.88 -10.01
N TYR A 448 28.85 8.12 -10.05
CA TYR A 448 28.49 9.12 -9.04
C TYR A 448 27.47 10.14 -9.54
N ASN A 449 26.57 10.57 -8.65
CA ASN A 449 25.47 11.48 -8.98
C ASN A 449 25.98 12.88 -9.35
N ASN A 450 25.20 13.62 -10.17
CA ASN A 450 25.53 14.99 -10.60
C ASN A 450 24.63 16.07 -9.97
N ALA A 451 23.74 15.66 -9.08
CA ALA A 451 23.02 16.48 -8.13
C ALA A 451 23.11 15.78 -6.76
N ALA A 452 22.73 16.49 -5.68
CA ALA A 452 22.54 15.86 -4.38
C ALA A 452 21.60 14.65 -4.52
N GLY A 453 21.86 13.61 -3.73
CA GLY A 453 21.01 12.44 -3.68
C GLY A 453 21.64 11.11 -4.12
N THR A 454 20.85 10.06 -3.98
CA THR A 454 21.22 8.68 -4.36
C THR A 454 21.02 8.48 -5.87
N LEU A 455 21.76 7.54 -6.46
CA LEU A 455 21.69 7.24 -7.88
C LEU A 455 21.41 5.75 -8.07
N ASN A 456 20.26 5.42 -8.64
CA ASN A 456 19.90 4.04 -9.00
C ASN A 456 19.91 3.90 -10.53
N PRO A 457 21.04 3.49 -11.15
CA PRO A 457 21.17 3.43 -12.60
C PRO A 457 20.66 2.11 -13.18
N THR A 458 20.22 2.17 -14.44
CA THR A 458 19.94 0.99 -15.26
C THR A 458 20.95 0.92 -16.40
N VAL A 459 21.67 -0.20 -16.48
CA VAL A 459 22.68 -0.51 -17.50
C VAL A 459 22.26 -1.65 -18.43
N THR A 460 20.98 -2.03 -18.42
CA THR A 460 20.36 -2.91 -19.43
C THR A 460 20.67 -2.44 -20.87
N PRO A 461 20.97 -3.35 -21.82
CA PRO A 461 21.31 -3.02 -23.20
C PRO A 461 20.35 -2.04 -23.89
N SER A 462 20.91 -0.94 -24.39
CA SER A 462 20.18 0.09 -25.14
C SER A 462 20.98 0.50 -26.39
N PRO A 463 20.52 0.19 -27.62
CA PRO A 463 19.27 -0.48 -27.95
C PRO A 463 19.21 -1.95 -27.50
N ALA A 464 17.99 -2.49 -27.40
CA ALA A 464 17.77 -3.90 -27.07
C ALA A 464 18.46 -4.82 -28.10
N GLY A 465 19.07 -5.91 -27.62
CA GLY A 465 19.88 -6.83 -28.43
C GLY A 465 21.37 -6.44 -28.57
N ALA A 466 21.80 -5.30 -27.99
CA ALA A 466 23.22 -5.04 -27.77
C ALA A 466 23.79 -5.91 -26.62
N PRO A 467 25.13 -6.06 -26.50
CA PRO A 467 25.73 -6.87 -25.44
C PRO A 467 25.37 -6.37 -24.03
N PRO A 468 25.13 -7.28 -23.05
CA PRO A 468 24.99 -6.90 -21.65
C PRO A 468 26.34 -6.46 -21.06
N VAL A 469 26.28 -5.62 -20.03
CA VAL A 469 27.45 -5.27 -19.22
C VAL A 469 27.81 -6.48 -18.35
N THR A 470 29.07 -6.92 -18.42
CA THR A 470 29.57 -8.12 -17.72
C THR A 470 30.43 -7.80 -16.50
N ILE A 471 30.75 -6.53 -16.26
CA ILE A 471 31.51 -6.08 -15.07
C ILE A 471 30.62 -5.45 -13.99
N PRO A 472 31.04 -5.46 -12.70
CA PRO A 472 30.28 -4.84 -11.63
C PRO A 472 30.08 -3.35 -11.86
N VAL A 473 28.83 -2.88 -11.75
CA VAL A 473 28.51 -1.45 -11.81
C VAL A 473 27.74 -1.07 -10.55
N VAL A 474 28.29 -0.12 -9.80
CA VAL A 474 27.74 0.41 -8.56
C VAL A 474 27.55 1.92 -8.66
N ALA A 475 26.77 2.50 -7.76
CA ALA A 475 26.49 3.93 -7.76
C ALA A 475 26.50 4.55 -6.37
N ILE A 476 26.94 5.81 -6.29
CA ILE A 476 27.16 6.58 -5.06
C ILE A 476 26.59 7.99 -5.18
N THR A 477 26.47 8.71 -4.05
CA THR A 477 25.95 10.08 -4.05
C THR A 477 26.92 11.06 -4.73
N GLN A 478 26.45 12.27 -5.01
CA GLN A 478 27.33 13.34 -5.50
C GLN A 478 28.41 13.71 -4.46
N ALA A 479 28.09 13.70 -3.16
CA ALA A 479 29.05 14.09 -2.13
C ALA A 479 30.22 13.10 -2.08
N ASP A 480 29.90 11.80 -2.05
CA ASP A 480 30.89 10.71 -2.03
C ASP A 480 31.77 10.72 -3.29
N GLY A 481 31.16 10.91 -4.47
CA GLY A 481 31.90 10.96 -5.72
C GLY A 481 32.83 12.15 -5.87
N LEU A 482 32.49 13.30 -5.25
CA LEU A 482 33.37 14.47 -5.17
C LEU A 482 34.52 14.24 -4.17
N GLU A 483 34.22 13.74 -2.97
CA GLU A 483 35.21 13.44 -1.92
C GLU A 483 36.24 12.40 -2.40
N ILE A 484 35.77 11.34 -3.07
CA ILE A 484 36.64 10.35 -3.71
C ILE A 484 37.47 11.01 -4.81
N TYR A 485 36.86 11.77 -5.74
CA TYR A 485 37.58 12.40 -6.85
C TYR A 485 38.71 13.33 -6.37
N ASP A 486 38.43 14.20 -5.41
CA ASP A 486 39.41 15.12 -4.85
C ASP A 486 40.52 14.37 -4.07
N GLY A 487 40.20 13.19 -3.51
CA GLY A 487 41.14 12.29 -2.83
C GLY A 487 41.96 11.35 -3.72
N LEU A 488 41.68 11.23 -5.03
CA LEU A 488 42.36 10.28 -5.93
C LEU A 488 43.88 10.53 -6.08
N ALA A 489 44.38 11.71 -5.72
CA ALA A 489 45.81 12.01 -5.72
C ALA A 489 46.57 11.37 -4.52
N GLU A 490 45.84 10.92 -3.49
CA GLU A 490 46.40 10.31 -2.28
C GLU A 490 45.94 8.86 -2.07
N ASN A 491 44.73 8.52 -2.56
CA ASN A 491 44.10 7.21 -2.38
C ASN A 491 43.45 6.76 -3.71
N ASP A 492 44.26 6.20 -4.60
CA ASP A 492 43.86 5.77 -5.95
C ASP A 492 43.41 4.30 -6.02
N ALA A 493 43.11 3.64 -4.90
CA ALA A 493 42.68 2.25 -4.83
C ALA A 493 41.29 2.10 -4.18
N LEU A 494 40.39 1.39 -4.86
CA LEU A 494 39.12 0.92 -4.29
C LEU A 494 39.29 -0.53 -3.84
N THR A 495 38.85 -0.82 -2.63
CA THR A 495 38.78 -2.17 -2.06
C THR A 495 37.31 -2.54 -1.84
N TRP A 496 36.86 -3.61 -2.49
CA TRP A 496 35.56 -4.22 -2.26
C TRP A 496 35.51 -4.86 -0.87
N THR A 497 34.34 -4.84 -0.22
CA THR A 497 34.16 -5.41 1.12
C THR A 497 32.78 -6.03 1.30
N ASP A 498 32.70 -7.01 2.18
CA ASP A 498 31.49 -7.60 2.77
C ASP A 498 30.73 -6.64 3.71
N GLN A 499 31.31 -5.49 4.02
CA GLN A 499 30.80 -4.57 5.02
C GLN A 499 29.60 -3.78 4.50
N VAL A 500 28.57 -3.68 5.34
CA VAL A 500 27.37 -2.86 5.12
C VAL A 500 27.33 -1.68 6.09
N LEU A 501 26.64 -0.60 5.73
CA LEU A 501 26.42 0.56 6.59
C LEU A 501 24.99 1.06 6.49
N GLU A 502 24.45 1.52 7.62
CA GLU A 502 23.15 2.19 7.70
C GLU A 502 23.23 3.58 7.04
N ALA A 503 22.45 3.80 5.97
CA ALA A 503 22.37 5.06 5.23
C ALA A 503 20.94 5.63 5.23
N PRO A 504 20.76 6.95 5.41
CA PRO A 504 19.43 7.57 5.31
C PRO A 504 18.93 7.55 3.86
N LEU A 505 17.69 7.12 3.66
CA LEU A 505 17.10 7.09 2.33
C LEU A 505 16.66 8.49 1.90
N GLU A 506 17.01 8.89 0.68
CA GLU A 506 16.58 10.19 0.15
C GLU A 506 15.06 10.26 -0.09
N THR A 507 14.42 9.11 -0.28
CA THR A 507 12.96 8.92 -0.35
C THR A 507 12.33 8.60 1.01
N ALA A 508 13.09 8.67 2.12
CA ALA A 508 12.61 8.39 3.47
C ALA A 508 11.24 9.01 3.82
N GLY A 509 10.28 8.16 4.14
CA GLY A 509 8.95 8.54 4.61
C GLY A 509 8.08 9.27 3.58
N VAL A 510 8.40 9.21 2.28
CA VAL A 510 7.49 9.58 1.17
C VAL A 510 7.13 8.33 0.35
N ILE A 511 6.20 8.48 -0.60
CA ILE A 511 5.69 7.36 -1.39
C ILE A 511 6.78 6.73 -2.26
N SER A 512 6.88 5.41 -2.21
CA SER A 512 7.77 4.62 -3.08
C SER A 512 7.39 4.85 -4.53
N ASP A 513 8.37 5.09 -5.41
CA ASP A 513 8.06 5.57 -6.76
C ASP A 513 7.31 4.52 -7.61
N PHE A 514 7.51 3.23 -7.30
CA PHE A 514 6.77 2.11 -7.88
C PHE A 514 5.30 1.98 -7.41
N SER A 515 4.88 2.64 -6.33
CA SER A 515 3.53 2.45 -5.78
C SER A 515 2.46 2.86 -6.79
N SER A 516 1.60 1.91 -7.18
CA SER A 516 0.55 2.11 -8.19
C SER A 516 -0.39 3.28 -7.87
N PHE A 517 -0.87 3.92 -8.93
CA PHE A 517 -1.88 4.97 -8.88
C PHE A 517 -3.27 4.36 -9.02
N GLY A 518 -4.22 4.79 -8.18
CA GLY A 518 -5.65 4.60 -8.45
C GLY A 518 -6.15 5.57 -9.54
N THR A 519 -7.43 5.94 -9.55
CA THR A 519 -8.56 5.40 -8.77
C THR A 519 -8.90 3.95 -9.15
N ASP A 520 -10.00 3.43 -8.60
CA ASP A 520 -10.80 2.41 -9.30
C ASP A 520 -11.47 3.00 -10.57
N ALA A 521 -12.11 2.17 -11.40
CA ALA A 521 -12.67 2.58 -12.70
C ALA A 521 -13.85 3.58 -12.57
N GLU A 522 -14.53 3.56 -11.42
CA GLU A 522 -15.70 4.37 -11.06
C GLU A 522 -15.32 5.74 -10.45
N LEU A 523 -14.03 6.09 -10.45
CA LEU A 523 -13.44 7.29 -9.86
C LEU A 523 -13.52 7.36 -8.33
N GLY A 524 -13.62 6.21 -7.68
CA GLY A 524 -13.49 6.00 -6.25
C GLY A 524 -12.04 6.12 -5.76
N LEU A 525 -11.84 6.87 -4.67
CA LEU A 525 -10.48 7.12 -4.18
C LEU A 525 -9.81 5.84 -3.67
N LYS A 526 -8.76 5.43 -4.39
CA LYS A 526 -7.81 4.36 -4.05
C LYS A 526 -6.38 4.85 -4.34
N PRO A 527 -5.36 4.36 -3.62
CA PRO A 527 -5.41 3.54 -2.39
C PRO A 527 -6.09 4.28 -1.22
N ASP A 528 -6.37 3.57 -0.12
CA ASP A 528 -7.02 4.15 1.06
C ASP A 528 -6.01 4.83 2.00
N LEU A 529 -4.82 4.25 2.16
CA LEU A 529 -3.67 4.76 2.91
C LEU A 529 -2.40 3.98 2.48
N GLY A 530 -1.27 4.16 3.15
CA GLY A 530 -0.12 3.28 2.96
C GLY A 530 0.74 3.05 4.20
N GLY A 531 1.67 2.11 4.05
CA GLY A 531 2.65 1.70 5.07
C GLY A 531 4.07 1.60 4.49
N PRO A 532 5.08 1.34 5.32
CA PRO A 532 6.45 1.08 4.87
C PRO A 532 6.50 -0.13 3.94
N GLY A 533 7.09 0.01 2.76
CA GLY A 533 7.17 -1.06 1.75
C GLY A 533 8.38 -1.01 0.83
N GLY A 534 9.15 0.08 0.78
CA GLY A 534 10.46 0.12 0.11
C GLY A 534 11.61 -0.12 1.10
N GLN A 535 12.51 -1.07 0.78
CA GLN A 535 13.62 -1.54 1.62
C GLN A 535 13.17 -2.00 3.01
N ILE A 536 12.51 -3.17 3.03
CA ILE A 536 12.00 -3.83 4.23
C ILE A 536 12.69 -5.19 4.41
N TYR A 537 13.50 -5.31 5.46
CA TYR A 537 14.03 -6.58 5.96
C TYR A 537 12.93 -7.42 6.63
N SER A 538 12.87 -8.71 6.35
CA SER A 538 11.97 -9.68 7.00
C SER A 538 12.45 -11.12 6.77
N THR A 539 11.70 -12.08 7.31
CA THR A 539 11.94 -13.52 7.22
C THR A 539 11.92 -14.05 5.78
N TRP A 540 12.60 -15.16 5.55
CA TRP A 540 12.76 -15.81 4.25
C TRP A 540 13.00 -17.32 4.48
N PRO A 541 12.68 -18.23 3.54
CA PRO A 541 12.90 -19.67 3.76
C PRO A 541 14.34 -19.97 4.19
N HIS A 542 14.49 -20.73 5.27
CA HIS A 542 15.76 -20.85 6.03
C HIS A 542 16.94 -21.37 5.19
N GLN A 543 16.67 -22.05 4.09
CA GLN A 543 17.66 -22.56 3.14
C GLN A 543 18.36 -21.47 2.30
N GLN A 544 17.91 -20.21 2.38
CA GLN A 544 18.39 -19.10 1.53
C GLN A 544 18.66 -17.84 2.37
N PHE A 545 19.68 -17.07 2.00
CA PHE A 545 20.03 -15.76 2.59
C PHE A 545 20.10 -15.74 4.14
N GLY A 546 20.33 -16.89 4.80
CA GLY A 546 20.32 -16.98 6.26
C GLY A 546 18.91 -16.89 6.89
N GLY A 547 17.86 -17.23 6.15
CA GLY A 547 16.47 -17.16 6.60
C GLY A 547 15.87 -15.74 6.59
N HIS A 548 16.52 -14.79 5.93
CA HIS A 548 16.18 -13.36 5.97
C HIS A 548 16.49 -12.67 4.64
N ASN A 549 15.70 -11.66 4.26
CA ASN A 549 15.94 -10.89 3.03
C ASN A 549 15.37 -9.45 3.12
N THR A 550 15.96 -8.51 2.39
CA THR A 550 15.41 -7.16 2.17
C THR A 550 14.83 -7.07 0.76
N ILE A 551 13.52 -6.81 0.68
CA ILE A 551 12.81 -6.59 -0.60
C ILE A 551 11.93 -5.35 -0.53
N SER A 552 11.52 -4.89 -1.72
CA SER A 552 10.67 -3.70 -1.91
C SER A 552 9.37 -4.02 -2.67
N GLY A 553 8.23 -3.52 -2.17
CA GLY A 553 6.92 -3.62 -2.84
C GLY A 553 5.75 -3.15 -1.96
N THR A 554 4.61 -2.84 -2.58
CA THR A 554 3.32 -2.68 -1.87
C THR A 554 2.90 -3.97 -1.15
N SER A 555 3.41 -5.11 -1.62
CA SER A 555 3.40 -6.42 -0.94
C SER A 555 3.98 -6.41 0.48
N MET A 556 4.90 -5.50 0.80
CA MET A 556 5.53 -5.36 2.12
C MET A 556 4.74 -4.36 2.99
N ALA A 557 4.16 -3.34 2.37
CA ALA A 557 3.30 -2.38 3.05
C ALA A 557 1.97 -3.00 3.52
N ALA A 558 1.36 -3.89 2.74
CA ALA A 558 0.12 -4.57 3.09
C ALA A 558 0.19 -5.33 4.44
N PRO A 559 1.15 -6.25 4.68
CA PRO A 559 1.26 -6.98 5.94
C PRO A 559 1.63 -6.06 7.11
N HIS A 560 2.36 -4.97 6.85
CA HIS A 560 2.60 -3.94 7.86
C HIS A 560 1.27 -3.36 8.36
N ILE A 561 0.38 -2.94 7.45
CA ILE A 561 -0.97 -2.46 7.79
C ILE A 561 -1.83 -3.58 8.43
N ALA A 562 -1.69 -4.84 8.02
CA ALA A 562 -2.38 -5.97 8.64
C ALA A 562 -1.98 -6.16 10.12
N GLY A 563 -0.71 -5.98 10.45
CA GLY A 563 -0.26 -5.90 11.83
C GLY A 563 -0.85 -4.71 12.58
N LEU A 564 -0.87 -3.49 11.99
CA LEU A 564 -1.47 -2.32 12.66
C LEU A 564 -2.97 -2.53 12.94
N ALA A 565 -3.69 -3.21 12.04
CA ALA A 565 -5.08 -3.59 12.25
C ALA A 565 -5.23 -4.57 13.44
N ALA A 566 -4.31 -5.53 13.60
CA ALA A 566 -4.30 -6.41 14.77
C ALA A 566 -4.01 -5.64 16.09
N LEU A 567 -3.10 -4.65 16.08
CA LEU A 567 -2.87 -3.78 17.25
C LEU A 567 -4.13 -2.97 17.61
N ILE A 568 -4.86 -2.47 16.60
CA ILE A 568 -6.11 -1.73 16.80
C ILE A 568 -7.22 -2.65 17.34
N LEU A 569 -7.35 -3.88 16.84
CA LEU A 569 -8.30 -4.87 17.36
C LEU A 569 -8.01 -5.23 18.83
N GLN A 570 -6.74 -5.38 19.21
CA GLN A 570 -6.36 -5.60 20.61
C GLN A 570 -6.74 -4.39 21.49
N ALA A 571 -6.43 -3.17 21.04
CA ALA A 571 -6.64 -1.94 21.82
C ALA A 571 -8.11 -1.51 21.94
N LYS A 572 -8.91 -1.64 20.88
CA LYS A 572 -10.29 -1.13 20.79
C LYS A 572 -11.37 -2.19 21.06
N ASN A 573 -10.97 -3.42 21.45
CA ASN A 573 -11.75 -4.67 21.45
C ASN A 573 -11.93 -5.27 20.04
N LYS A 574 -11.59 -6.56 19.93
CA LYS A 574 -11.65 -7.42 18.76
C LYS A 574 -13.01 -7.42 18.01
N SER A 575 -14.11 -7.10 18.69
CA SER A 575 -15.45 -7.06 18.10
C SER A 575 -15.86 -5.71 17.47
N ILE A 576 -14.94 -4.77 17.24
CA ILE A 576 -15.28 -3.55 16.45
C ILE A 576 -15.46 -3.87 14.96
N ALA A 577 -16.29 -3.08 14.28
CA ALA A 577 -16.53 -3.25 12.85
C ALA A 577 -15.25 -2.96 12.02
N PRO A 578 -14.94 -3.74 10.97
CA PRO A 578 -13.79 -3.49 10.09
C PRO A 578 -13.70 -2.07 9.52
N ASP A 579 -14.85 -1.48 9.15
CA ASP A 579 -14.89 -0.11 8.65
C ASP A 579 -14.46 0.93 9.70
N LEU A 580 -14.60 0.65 11.00
CA LEU A 580 -14.05 1.50 12.05
C LEU A 580 -12.52 1.41 12.10
N VAL A 581 -11.93 0.22 11.90
CA VAL A 581 -10.46 0.07 11.85
C VAL A 581 -9.89 0.82 10.64
N ARG A 582 -10.50 0.67 9.47
CA ARG A 582 -10.19 1.47 8.27
C ARG A 582 -10.33 2.97 8.55
N THR A 583 -11.45 3.38 9.14
CA THR A 583 -11.75 4.78 9.46
C THR A 583 -10.70 5.37 10.42
N LEU A 584 -10.31 4.65 11.47
CA LEU A 584 -9.27 5.08 12.40
C LEU A 584 -7.91 5.25 11.69
N LEU A 585 -7.45 4.22 10.97
CA LEU A 585 -6.19 4.24 10.20
C LEU A 585 -6.12 5.41 9.20
N MET A 586 -7.23 5.72 8.53
CA MET A 586 -7.30 6.84 7.57
C MET A 586 -7.41 8.20 8.25
N ASN A 587 -8.17 8.32 9.35
CA ASN A 587 -8.33 9.59 10.06
C ASN A 587 -7.04 10.06 10.74
N THR A 588 -6.15 9.14 11.10
CA THR A 588 -4.86 9.43 11.75
C THR A 588 -3.65 9.24 10.85
N ALA A 589 -3.85 8.95 9.56
CA ALA A 589 -2.77 8.91 8.59
C ALA A 589 -2.06 10.27 8.48
N SER A 590 -0.78 10.23 8.12
CA SER A 590 0.10 11.38 8.00
C SER A 590 0.37 11.70 6.51
N PRO A 591 -0.29 12.70 5.91
CA PRO A 591 -0.07 13.07 4.52
C PRO A 591 1.36 13.55 4.29
N LYS A 592 1.98 13.07 3.20
CA LYS A 592 3.35 13.37 2.83
C LYS A 592 3.44 14.30 1.62
N GLY A 593 4.60 14.94 1.48
CA GLY A 593 4.95 15.75 0.32
C GLY A 593 5.20 14.89 -0.93
N LEU A 594 5.14 15.52 -2.11
CA LEU A 594 5.41 14.87 -3.40
C LEU A 594 6.77 14.17 -3.41
N ASN A 595 6.85 12.90 -3.85
CA ASN A 595 8.11 12.16 -3.81
C ASN A 595 9.19 12.80 -4.73
N VAL A 596 8.80 13.27 -5.92
CA VAL A 596 9.67 14.01 -6.85
C VAL A 596 10.02 15.44 -6.40
N SER A 597 9.30 16.03 -5.43
CA SER A 597 9.53 17.40 -4.97
C SER A 597 8.85 17.70 -3.63
N ARG A 598 9.44 17.19 -2.54
CA ARG A 598 8.88 17.19 -1.17
C ARG A 598 8.25 18.53 -0.72
N ASP A 599 8.85 19.64 -1.12
CA ASP A 599 8.42 21.00 -0.76
C ASP A 599 7.32 21.61 -1.64
N ALA A 600 7.11 21.12 -2.87
CA ALA A 600 6.22 21.76 -3.85
C ALA A 600 4.73 21.60 -3.51
N GLY A 601 4.37 20.51 -2.83
CA GLY A 601 3.00 20.13 -2.54
C GLY A 601 2.88 18.80 -1.81
N LEU A 602 1.65 18.44 -1.44
CA LEU A 602 1.31 17.09 -0.97
C LEU A 602 1.23 16.12 -2.16
N GLU A 603 1.62 14.87 -1.95
CA GLU A 603 1.37 13.80 -2.92
C GLU A 603 -0.15 13.63 -3.15
N PRO A 604 -0.63 13.33 -4.37
CA PRO A 604 -2.07 13.21 -4.61
C PRO A 604 -2.71 12.04 -3.85
N THR A 605 -3.97 12.21 -3.40
CA THR A 605 -4.70 11.19 -2.63
C THR A 605 -4.91 9.88 -3.41
N TRP A 606 -5.13 9.96 -4.72
CA TRP A 606 -5.18 8.82 -5.65
C TRP A 606 -3.83 8.10 -5.89
N ARG A 607 -2.78 8.46 -5.13
CA ARG A 607 -1.52 7.69 -5.01
C ARG A 607 -1.17 7.42 -3.54
N GLN A 608 -1.29 8.43 -2.66
CA GLN A 608 -0.86 8.33 -1.26
C GLN A 608 -1.95 7.84 -0.28
N GLY A 609 -3.20 7.74 -0.73
CA GLY A 609 -4.38 7.56 0.11
C GLY A 609 -4.60 8.72 1.06
N ALA A 610 -4.98 8.43 2.30
CA ALA A 610 -5.01 9.39 3.40
C ALA A 610 -3.60 9.79 3.91
N GLY A 611 -2.54 9.05 3.53
CA GLY A 611 -1.17 9.24 3.99
C GLY A 611 -0.54 7.96 4.55
N LEU A 612 0.61 8.12 5.21
CA LEU A 612 1.28 7.04 5.95
C LEU A 612 0.54 6.75 7.27
N ALA A 613 0.17 5.49 7.52
CA ALA A 613 -0.54 5.07 8.74
C ALA A 613 0.21 5.46 10.03
N GLN A 614 -0.52 5.92 11.07
CA GLN A 614 0.03 6.17 12.41
C GLN A 614 -0.83 5.43 13.44
N VAL A 615 -0.32 4.35 14.03
CA VAL A 615 -1.13 3.42 14.85
C VAL A 615 -1.34 3.91 16.28
N VAL A 616 -0.37 4.62 16.87
CA VAL A 616 -0.50 5.23 18.21
C VAL A 616 -1.69 6.20 18.23
N ASP A 617 -1.80 7.06 17.22
CA ASP A 617 -2.94 7.96 17.08
C ASP A 617 -4.24 7.18 16.81
N ALA A 618 -4.21 6.12 15.99
CA ALA A 618 -5.40 5.30 15.70
C ALA A 618 -5.96 4.59 16.94
N VAL A 619 -5.10 4.09 17.84
CA VAL A 619 -5.53 3.44 19.09
C VAL A 619 -5.88 4.43 20.19
N THR A 620 -5.24 5.60 20.24
CA THR A 620 -5.49 6.62 21.28
C THR A 620 -6.56 7.64 20.94
N THR A 621 -6.93 7.84 19.66
CA THR A 621 -7.84 8.93 19.29
C THR A 621 -9.22 8.80 19.96
N PRO A 622 -9.74 9.89 20.55
CA PRO A 622 -11.09 9.96 21.16
C PRO A 622 -12.20 10.23 20.13
N ALA A 623 -11.84 10.55 18.88
CA ALA A 623 -12.78 10.96 17.85
C ALA A 623 -12.36 10.49 16.44
N TRP A 624 -13.35 10.36 15.55
CA TRP A 624 -13.14 10.00 14.15
C TRP A 624 -14.23 10.58 13.26
N VAL A 625 -13.93 10.76 11.98
CA VAL A 625 -14.83 11.35 10.98
C VAL A 625 -15.23 10.30 9.94
N THR A 626 -16.52 10.23 9.62
CA THR A 626 -17.06 9.38 8.55
C THR A 626 -17.84 10.22 7.51
N PRO A 627 -17.86 9.80 6.21
CA PRO A 627 -17.03 8.76 5.62
C PRO A 627 -15.54 9.12 5.66
N SER A 628 -14.67 8.11 5.74
CA SER A 628 -13.20 8.31 5.86
C SER A 628 -12.54 8.85 4.59
N LYS A 629 -13.21 8.73 3.43
CA LYS A 629 -12.84 9.33 2.15
C LYS A 629 -14.08 9.91 1.45
N ILE A 630 -13.86 10.93 0.62
CA ILE A 630 -14.89 11.55 -0.23
C ILE A 630 -14.45 11.42 -1.69
N SER A 631 -15.06 10.49 -2.43
CA SER A 631 -15.00 10.45 -3.89
C SER A 631 -16.05 11.42 -4.44
N LEU A 632 -15.65 12.45 -5.18
CA LEU A 632 -16.58 13.42 -5.79
C LEU A 632 -17.02 13.06 -7.21
N GLY A 633 -16.39 12.05 -7.84
CA GLY A 633 -16.65 11.66 -9.22
C GLY A 633 -16.29 12.75 -10.25
N GLU A 634 -16.89 12.67 -11.44
CA GLU A 634 -16.80 13.72 -12.45
C GLU A 634 -17.74 14.90 -12.09
N GLY A 635 -17.16 16.07 -11.80
CA GLY A 635 -17.96 17.26 -11.50
C GLY A 635 -17.14 18.53 -11.28
N SER A 636 -17.81 19.68 -11.43
CA SER A 636 -17.23 21.02 -11.21
C SER A 636 -17.58 21.62 -9.84
N GLY A 637 -18.30 20.87 -9.00
CA GLY A 637 -18.69 21.23 -7.63
C GLY A 637 -19.51 20.12 -6.98
N GLY A 638 -19.69 20.19 -5.66
CA GLY A 638 -20.45 19.21 -4.89
C GLY A 638 -20.37 19.48 -3.39
N SER A 639 -21.27 18.87 -2.62
CA SER A 639 -21.31 18.98 -1.15
C SER A 639 -21.30 17.60 -0.50
N ALA A 640 -20.23 17.25 0.19
CA ALA A 640 -20.17 16.08 1.05
C ALA A 640 -20.64 16.44 2.47
N GLN A 641 -21.22 15.47 3.17
CA GLN A 641 -21.46 15.56 4.61
C GLN A 641 -20.38 14.77 5.35
N LEU A 642 -19.96 15.26 6.52
CA LEU A 642 -19.00 14.61 7.40
C LEU A 642 -19.61 14.53 8.80
N ALA A 643 -19.69 13.32 9.36
CA ALA A 643 -20.12 13.08 10.73
C ALA A 643 -18.88 12.90 11.62
N ILE A 644 -18.76 13.72 12.66
CA ILE A 644 -17.70 13.58 13.67
C ILE A 644 -18.26 12.81 14.86
N THR A 645 -17.72 11.61 15.12
CA THR A 645 -18.05 10.80 16.29
C THR A 645 -16.98 11.02 17.37
N HIS A 646 -17.39 11.11 18.64
CA HIS A 646 -16.50 11.35 19.77
C HIS A 646 -17.04 10.72 21.07
N ASP A 647 -16.16 10.45 22.03
CA ASP A 647 -16.52 9.86 23.34
C ASP A 647 -16.75 10.90 24.46
N HIS A 648 -16.11 12.07 24.39
CA HIS A 648 -16.28 13.21 25.31
C HIS A 648 -16.44 14.55 24.58
N GLU A 649 -16.87 15.61 25.28
CA GLU A 649 -17.11 16.93 24.65
C GLU A 649 -15.79 17.53 24.13
N LEU A 650 -15.68 17.63 22.79
CA LEU A 650 -14.50 18.10 22.08
C LEU A 650 -14.86 19.28 21.17
N GLY A 651 -13.91 20.22 21.01
CA GLY A 651 -14.03 21.35 20.09
C GLY A 651 -13.13 21.15 18.87
N PHE A 652 -13.73 21.05 17.69
CA PHE A 652 -13.04 20.76 16.43
C PHE A 652 -12.82 22.03 15.58
N HIS A 653 -11.83 21.98 14.68
CA HIS A 653 -11.59 23.00 13.65
C HIS A 653 -11.34 22.30 12.30
N VAL A 654 -12.15 22.61 11.28
CA VAL A 654 -12.09 21.95 9.96
C VAL A 654 -11.47 22.89 8.92
N HIS A 655 -10.43 22.42 8.24
CA HIS A 655 -9.65 23.18 7.27
C HIS A 655 -9.32 22.30 6.05
N HIS A 656 -9.47 22.85 4.84
CA HIS A 656 -8.96 22.19 3.63
C HIS A 656 -7.49 22.60 3.42
N LEU A 657 -6.58 21.65 3.53
CA LEU A 657 -5.20 21.81 3.06
C LEU A 657 -5.20 21.97 1.53
N ARG A 658 -4.30 22.80 1.01
CA ARG A 658 -4.17 23.03 -0.44
C ARG A 658 -3.01 22.15 -0.96
N PRO A 659 -3.20 21.36 -2.03
CA PRO A 659 -2.20 20.38 -2.46
C PRO A 659 -0.93 21.01 -3.02
N PHE A 660 -0.96 22.23 -3.56
CA PHE A 660 0.20 22.91 -4.15
C PHE A 660 0.36 24.34 -3.59
N ARG A 661 1.62 24.80 -3.47
CA ARG A 661 1.92 26.23 -3.19
C ARG A 661 1.55 27.11 -4.38
N ARG A 662 1.28 28.40 -4.16
CA ARG A 662 1.24 29.38 -5.27
C ARG A 662 2.65 29.86 -5.60
N HIS A 663 2.80 30.29 -6.86
CA HIS A 663 4.03 30.85 -7.42
C HIS A 663 4.59 32.07 -6.64
N ASP A 664 3.74 32.74 -5.84
CA ASP A 664 4.08 33.96 -5.09
C ASP A 664 4.46 33.67 -3.63
N ASP A 665 4.09 32.51 -3.07
CA ASP A 665 4.23 32.16 -1.64
C ASP A 665 5.63 31.58 -1.31
N ARG A 666 6.70 32.03 -1.99
CA ARG A 666 8.01 31.34 -2.06
C ARG A 666 8.88 31.36 -0.81
N HIS A 667 8.57 32.19 0.18
CA HIS A 667 9.48 32.51 1.30
C HIS A 667 8.88 32.34 2.69
N GLY A 668 7.90 31.42 2.83
CA GLY A 668 7.36 30.99 4.11
C GLY A 668 7.39 29.47 4.28
N PRO A 669 7.27 28.95 5.52
CA PRO A 669 6.93 27.55 5.75
C PRO A 669 5.55 27.23 5.15
N LEU A 670 5.28 25.95 4.89
CA LEU A 670 3.97 25.49 4.39
C LEU A 670 2.83 26.03 5.27
N ASP A 671 1.96 26.84 4.68
CA ASP A 671 0.84 27.47 5.37
C ASP A 671 -0.20 26.42 5.79
N ARG A 672 -0.10 25.96 7.04
CA ARG A 672 -1.05 25.06 7.67
C ARG A 672 -2.46 25.67 7.80
N HIS A 673 -2.63 26.97 7.56
CA HIS A 673 -3.91 27.67 7.58
C HIS A 673 -4.48 27.84 6.17
N GLY A 674 -4.85 26.72 5.56
CA GLY A 674 -5.81 26.72 4.45
C GLY A 674 -7.09 27.50 4.81
N ARG A 675 -7.85 27.95 3.80
CA ARG A 675 -9.09 28.74 3.96
C ARG A 675 -10.15 27.92 4.70
N GLY A 676 -10.09 27.91 6.02
CA GLY A 676 -10.98 27.13 6.88
C GLY A 676 -12.24 27.89 7.24
N VAL A 677 -13.34 27.15 7.36
CA VAL A 677 -14.53 27.61 8.08
C VAL A 677 -14.38 27.13 9.52
N SER A 678 -13.95 28.01 10.42
CA SER A 678 -13.85 27.66 11.85
C SER A 678 -15.25 27.53 12.46
N VAL A 679 -15.79 26.32 12.44
CA VAL A 679 -17.04 25.96 13.12
C VAL A 679 -16.71 25.36 14.48
N GLN A 680 -16.80 26.16 15.55
CA GLN A 680 -16.76 25.61 16.91
C GLN A 680 -18.05 24.84 17.21
N LEU A 681 -18.03 23.54 16.92
CA LEU A 681 -19.05 22.61 17.36
C LEU A 681 -18.84 22.29 18.85
N ARG A 682 -19.79 22.66 19.70
CA ARG A 682 -20.02 21.99 20.98
C ARG A 682 -21.18 21.03 20.80
N VAL A 683 -20.90 19.73 20.88
CA VAL A 683 -21.91 18.69 20.77
C VAL A 683 -22.12 18.08 22.17
N PRO A 684 -23.29 18.29 22.81
CA PRO A 684 -23.59 17.63 24.08
C PRO A 684 -23.73 16.11 23.87
N ARG A 685 -23.67 15.35 24.96
CA ARG A 685 -23.69 13.88 24.93
C ARG A 685 -24.88 13.30 24.15
N ARG A 686 -24.67 12.09 23.59
CA ARG A 686 -25.67 11.19 22.99
C ARG A 686 -27.09 11.44 23.54
N ASP A 687 -27.96 11.98 22.67
CA ASP A 687 -29.43 11.77 22.62
C ASP A 687 -30.12 12.76 21.64
N GLU A 688 -29.45 13.83 21.18
CA GLU A 688 -29.95 14.67 20.07
C GLU A 688 -29.13 14.47 18.77
N HIS A 689 -29.74 13.85 17.76
CA HIS A 689 -29.31 14.03 16.37
C HIS A 689 -29.74 15.42 15.87
N ARG A 690 -28.84 16.15 15.20
CA ARG A 690 -29.16 17.37 14.46
C ARG A 690 -28.35 17.44 13.16
N ASP A 691 -29.06 17.51 12.04
CA ASP A 691 -28.44 17.75 10.73
C ASP A 691 -27.94 19.20 10.64
N VAL A 692 -26.71 19.38 10.14
CA VAL A 692 -26.08 20.70 10.00
C VAL A 692 -25.88 21.02 8.52
N HIS A 693 -26.83 21.74 7.92
CA HIS A 693 -26.71 22.22 6.55
C HIS A 693 -25.66 23.33 6.43
N VAL A 694 -24.57 23.07 5.70
CA VAL A 694 -23.61 24.08 5.26
C VAL A 694 -24.09 24.66 3.93
N ALA A 695 -24.79 25.79 3.96
CA ALA A 695 -25.18 26.53 2.77
C ALA A 695 -24.04 27.46 2.30
N GLU A 696 -23.54 27.27 1.08
CA GLU A 696 -22.56 28.18 0.50
C GLU A 696 -23.22 29.53 0.13
N ARG A 697 -22.52 30.65 0.37
CA ARG A 697 -23.02 31.97 0.00
C ARG A 697 -22.78 32.24 -1.48
N ASP A 698 -23.83 32.09 -2.28
CA ASP A 698 -23.88 32.51 -3.68
C ASP A 698 -23.37 33.96 -3.87
N ARG A 699 -22.64 34.21 -4.96
CA ARG A 699 -21.89 35.44 -5.26
C ARG A 699 -22.45 36.21 -6.44
N SER A 700 -23.74 36.50 -6.40
CA SER A 700 -24.44 37.32 -7.39
C SER A 700 -24.48 38.82 -7.02
N CYS A 701 -23.32 39.51 -7.06
CA CYS A 701 -23.29 40.98 -7.14
C CYS A 701 -21.94 41.52 -7.67
N ARG A 702 -21.95 42.18 -8.85
CA ARG A 702 -20.87 43.04 -9.35
C ARG A 702 -21.35 44.49 -9.42
N THR A 703 -20.42 45.44 -9.40
CA THR A 703 -20.60 46.91 -9.55
C THR A 703 -21.32 47.64 -8.41
N HIS A 704 -20.97 48.92 -8.22
CA HIS A 704 -21.61 49.83 -7.27
C HIS A 704 -22.94 50.38 -7.82
N GLY A 705 -24.00 50.36 -7.00
CA GLY A 705 -25.27 51.03 -7.27
C GLY A 705 -26.32 50.72 -6.18
N ASP A 706 -27.02 51.75 -5.72
CA ASP A 706 -28.08 51.79 -4.68
C ASP A 706 -28.58 50.47 -4.02
N CYS A 707 -28.46 50.41 -2.69
CA CYS A 707 -29.29 49.55 -1.83
C CYS A 707 -30.10 50.42 -0.84
N ARG A 708 -31.41 50.59 -1.08
CA ARG A 708 -32.31 51.32 -0.16
C ARG A 708 -33.32 50.40 0.52
N ARG A 709 -33.20 50.34 1.86
CA ARG A 709 -34.23 50.16 2.91
C ARG A 709 -35.55 49.44 2.54
N HIS A 710 -35.95 48.48 3.38
CA HIS A 710 -37.21 48.60 4.16
C HIS A 710 -37.16 47.76 5.46
N HIS A 711 -38.01 48.09 6.43
CA HIS A 711 -38.16 47.43 7.75
C HIS A 711 -39.57 46.80 7.89
N PRO A 712 -39.81 45.89 8.86
CA PRO A 712 -40.97 44.98 8.84
C PRO A 712 -42.14 45.32 9.79
N GLY A 713 -43.29 44.67 9.56
CA GLY A 713 -44.45 44.53 10.44
C GLY A 713 -45.67 43.96 9.67
N GLY A 714 -46.65 43.25 10.25
CA GLY A 714 -46.79 42.70 11.61
C GLY A 714 -48.23 42.20 11.90
N GLY A 715 -48.40 41.17 12.76
CA GLY A 715 -49.71 40.63 13.20
C GLY A 715 -50.34 39.55 12.29
N VAL A 716 -51.42 38.83 12.65
CA VAL A 716 -52.31 38.84 13.84
C VAL A 716 -52.79 37.39 14.18
N ALA A 717 -53.20 37.13 15.44
CA ALA A 717 -53.48 35.80 16.03
C ALA A 717 -54.94 35.27 15.94
N ARG A 718 -55.19 34.03 16.41
CA ARG A 718 -56.51 33.51 16.85
C ARG A 718 -56.46 32.58 18.10
N GLN A 719 -57.62 32.44 18.75
CA GLN A 719 -57.99 31.94 20.10
C GLN A 719 -58.04 30.38 20.22
N LYS A 720 -57.72 29.67 21.35
CA LYS A 720 -58.34 29.50 22.72
C LYS A 720 -59.64 28.61 22.76
N PRO A 721 -60.13 28.02 23.90
CA PRO A 721 -59.50 27.49 25.16
C PRO A 721 -60.23 26.25 25.88
N LEU A 722 -59.80 25.87 27.12
CA LEU A 722 -60.50 25.13 28.24
C LEU A 722 -60.58 23.55 28.27
N ARG A 723 -60.93 22.82 29.37
CA ARG A 723 -60.52 22.79 30.84
C ARG A 723 -61.25 21.64 31.65
N ARG A 724 -60.67 21.17 32.79
CA ARG A 724 -61.25 20.33 33.93
C ARG A 724 -61.43 18.81 33.64
N LEU A 725 -61.45 17.83 34.57
CA LEU A 725 -61.15 17.59 36.03
C LEU A 725 -60.97 16.03 36.23
N ARG A 726 -60.87 15.29 37.38
CA ARG A 726 -61.08 15.45 38.85
C ARG A 726 -60.27 14.37 39.66
N HIS A 727 -60.55 14.21 40.96
CA HIS A 727 -60.13 13.16 41.96
C HIS A 727 -61.31 12.96 42.98
N PRO A 728 -61.26 12.15 44.08
CA PRO A 728 -60.20 11.30 44.68
C PRO A 728 -60.63 9.79 44.66
N ASP A 729 -60.41 8.84 45.61
CA ASP A 729 -59.78 8.74 46.95
C ASP A 729 -59.50 7.25 47.35
N ALA A 730 -58.57 6.98 48.29
CA ALA A 730 -58.39 5.72 49.09
C ALA A 730 -57.17 5.81 50.06
N ALA A 731 -57.14 5.03 51.16
CA ALA A 731 -56.14 5.18 52.25
C ALA A 731 -55.51 3.87 52.77
N GLY A 732 -54.25 3.93 53.28
CA GLY A 732 -53.63 2.78 53.97
C GLY A 732 -52.16 2.92 54.44
N ARG A 733 -51.97 3.02 55.76
CA ARG A 733 -50.75 2.78 56.59
C ARG A 733 -49.74 1.78 55.96
N ARG A 734 -48.40 1.90 56.07
CA ARG A 734 -47.44 2.48 57.08
C ARG A 734 -46.04 2.67 56.38
N ARG A 735 -44.86 2.97 56.97
CA ARG A 735 -44.32 2.98 58.36
C ARG A 735 -43.23 4.09 58.56
N HIS A 736 -42.09 3.74 59.20
CA HIS A 736 -40.89 4.49 59.63
C HIS A 736 -39.82 4.71 58.54
N ALA A 737 -38.82 5.61 58.67
CA ALA A 737 -38.58 6.75 59.59
C ALA A 737 -37.49 7.68 58.99
N PRO A 738 -37.33 8.95 59.47
CA PRO A 738 -36.56 9.98 58.76
C PRO A 738 -35.23 10.41 59.43
N SER A 739 -34.41 11.13 58.65
CA SER A 739 -33.34 12.02 59.15
C SER A 739 -33.91 13.28 59.83
N PRO A 740 -33.12 14.00 60.65
CA PRO A 740 -33.38 15.41 60.98
C PRO A 740 -32.29 16.36 60.42
N LEU A 741 -32.74 17.50 59.88
CA LEU A 741 -31.93 18.65 59.46
C LEU A 741 -31.81 19.69 60.60
N ARG A 742 -30.71 20.46 60.61
CA ARG A 742 -30.57 21.89 61.03
C ARG A 742 -29.10 22.32 60.86
N GLY A 743 -28.76 23.59 60.63
CA GLY A 743 -29.56 24.80 60.40
C GLY A 743 -28.66 25.98 59.99
N LEU A 744 -29.21 27.03 59.38
CA LEU A 744 -28.44 28.16 58.81
C LEU A 744 -27.92 29.15 59.87
N GLN A 745 -26.76 29.76 59.62
CA GLN A 745 -26.58 31.20 59.36
C GLN A 745 -25.12 31.54 58.98
N GLY A 746 -24.86 32.70 58.36
CA GLY A 746 -23.51 33.15 57.96
C GLY A 746 -23.51 34.56 57.34
N ARG A 747 -22.34 35.13 57.00
CA ARG A 747 -22.14 36.42 56.28
C ARG A 747 -20.68 36.60 55.80
N LEU A 748 -20.52 37.37 54.70
CA LEU A 748 -19.43 38.31 54.26
C LEU A 748 -17.95 38.10 54.74
N SER A 749 -16.88 38.42 53.99
CA SER A 749 -16.70 39.24 52.76
C SER A 749 -15.37 38.89 52.04
N VAL A 750 -15.13 39.47 50.85
CA VAL A 750 -13.85 39.41 50.09
C VAL A 750 -13.06 40.71 50.26
N PRO A 751 -11.72 40.67 50.35
CA PRO A 751 -10.86 41.35 49.36
C PRO A 751 -9.67 40.49 48.88
N ALA A 752 -8.89 41.00 47.92
CA ALA A 752 -7.92 40.23 47.12
C ALA A 752 -6.45 40.27 47.60
N GLY A 753 -5.62 39.37 47.08
CA GLY A 753 -4.15 39.37 47.21
C GLY A 753 -3.47 38.37 46.26
N PHE A 754 -2.32 38.76 45.70
CA PHE A 754 -1.36 37.89 44.98
C PHE A 754 -0.57 37.01 46.00
N ASP A 755 0.24 36.00 45.66
CA ASP A 755 0.88 35.65 44.38
C ASP A 755 1.13 34.11 44.26
N ARG A 756 1.42 33.61 43.05
CA ARG A 756 2.04 32.30 42.79
C ARG A 756 2.90 32.34 41.52
N GLY A 757 4.22 32.34 41.70
CA GLY A 757 5.16 32.24 40.58
C GLY A 757 5.31 30.80 40.04
N THR A 758 5.30 30.66 38.72
CA THR A 758 5.77 29.46 38.01
C THR A 758 6.69 29.92 36.88
N LEU A 759 7.95 29.47 36.91
CA LEU A 759 8.97 29.87 35.93
C LEU A 759 8.71 29.26 34.56
N ARG A 760 8.82 30.07 33.50
CA ARG A 760 8.95 29.60 32.12
C ARG A 760 10.42 29.56 31.74
N PHE A 761 10.85 28.47 31.10
CA PHE A 761 12.06 28.47 30.28
C PHE A 761 11.70 28.12 28.84
N ALA A 762 11.90 29.07 27.94
CA ALA A 762 11.99 28.83 26.50
C ALA A 762 13.47 28.87 26.11
N ARG A 763 13.91 27.97 25.23
CA ARG A 763 15.24 28.03 24.63
C ARG A 763 15.10 28.22 23.12
N ARG A 764 15.72 29.29 22.60
CA ARG A 764 15.84 29.54 21.16
C ARG A 764 16.97 28.67 20.59
N VAL A 765 16.81 28.25 19.34
CA VAL A 765 17.95 27.96 18.46
C VAL A 765 18.48 29.32 17.93
N PRO A 766 19.80 29.58 17.92
CA PRO A 766 20.35 30.81 17.38
C PRO A 766 20.53 30.75 15.86
N ASP A 767 20.12 31.82 15.18
CA ASP A 767 20.51 32.14 13.80
C ASP A 767 21.93 32.75 13.81
N GLN A 768 22.78 32.36 12.86
CA GLN A 768 24.06 33.02 12.58
C GLN A 768 24.15 33.43 11.11
N SER A 769 23.69 34.64 10.83
CA SER A 769 23.90 35.34 9.57
C SER A 769 24.61 36.70 9.82
N GLY A 770 25.92 36.63 10.07
CA GLY A 770 26.79 37.79 10.30
C GLY A 770 27.73 38.04 9.13
N ARG A 771 27.72 39.26 8.57
CA ARG A 771 28.67 39.67 7.52
C ARG A 771 29.97 40.21 8.13
N GLN A 772 31.10 39.68 7.67
CA GLN A 772 32.22 40.49 7.19
C GLN A 772 32.91 39.76 6.03
#